data_AF-A0A9X1SJK5-F1
#
_entry.id   AF-A0A9X1SJK5-F1
#
_cell.length_a   1.000
_cell.length_b   1.000
_cell.length_c   1.000
_cell.angle_alpha   90.00
_cell.angle_beta   90.00
_cell.angle_gamma   90.00
#
_symmetry.space_group_name_H-M   'P 1'
#
loop_
_entity.id
_entity.type
_entity.pdbx_description
1 polymer ?
#
loop_
_entity_poly.entity_id
_entity_poly.type
_entity_poly.pdbx_seq_one_letter_code
_entity_poly.pdbx_strand_id
1 'polypeptide(L)'
;MSENPVNNVTKENSTIEGNNYLTQQAIAEIGYITMDSFQTGNTLTQPNQVLRDTDTGEYFRWDGVFPKVVPSGSIPSTAGGIGTGAWLSVGNATLREQLNAQGATLVDPTRVKVLPSGNLSQALYYVTPEQFGAIGDGTLHRLSEKFNTLSEAQAIYPLVTSLSQSIDWAAMQKSDTVARELKCSVRCPALKKYRFSSLDTLMLDINSCFIAGPQSDHFHGTMISKDKPATTSSTNIGDICIVKVKNVSDTASVNGFINGVVFQGFSLEWANVPWMSAVKGDLSVCLHMNDAIKAKIDVSVWGGEFGVYGYGCWGMVGTLRVLSCHKGIYFDPVASTPEHTSPVGVTGSTTSFDLRVEIGGCPFPIYLDKCQYGFFRGYIEVLNDTEGAIWDRANETPIAVQLGQNCEYLTFELGVEFYNGLLFLADKDNKNITANFGFVYSITYMNSSGNHTARYTIANKYSQTEVTIPAATRAIFSFNNTGNDITVNGMNMSASANSFNNLELVNKYLYSALSGNRLFFNGGNVVCTNYLKVTRTNKRVLDFTRNNGLSDALKPGVDWYYVGGGLYEQKSWTTTALDAYGVVWVASPSGFNLHKCEAYSVGAGGLPQGLGLLEVPSTTLMKFILPGGNTTRSIVYKSTVELIN
;
A
#
# COMPACT_ATOMS: atom_id res chain seq x y z
N MET A 1 51.96 -24.14 44.15
CA MET A 1 53.00 -23.77 43.14
C MET A 1 52.46 -22.63 42.32
N SER A 2 53.02 -21.44 42.55
CA SER A 2 53.45 -20.43 41.56
C SER A 2 53.38 -19.06 42.24
N GLU A 3 54.49 -18.71 42.88
CA GLU A 3 54.82 -17.32 43.22
C GLU A 3 54.86 -16.46 41.95
N ASN A 4 54.48 -15.19 42.07
CA ASN A 4 55.01 -14.11 41.23
C ASN A 4 54.76 -12.76 41.94
N PRO A 5 55.58 -11.74 41.69
CA PRO A 5 56.59 -11.33 42.65
C PRO A 5 56.27 -9.98 43.28
N VAL A 6 56.66 -9.82 44.55
CA VAL A 6 56.76 -8.51 45.19
C VAL A 6 57.88 -7.76 44.48
N ASN A 7 57.52 -6.84 43.59
CA ASN A 7 58.46 -5.92 42.98
C ASN A 7 59.06 -5.04 44.09
N ASN A 8 60.31 -5.33 44.42
CA ASN A 8 61.25 -4.41 45.04
C ASN A 8 61.24 -3.09 44.24
N VAL A 9 60.52 -2.09 44.73
CA VAL A 9 60.79 -0.71 44.30
C VAL A 9 62.06 -0.27 45.03
N THR A 10 63.16 -0.41 44.30
CA THR A 10 64.42 0.21 44.60
C THR A 10 64.24 1.71 44.83
N LYS A 11 64.89 2.15 45.89
CA LYS A 11 65.00 3.51 46.40
C LYS A 11 65.71 4.41 45.38
N GLU A 12 65.04 4.81 44.30
CA GLU A 12 65.56 5.80 43.35
C GLU A 12 64.47 6.80 42.90
N ASN A 13 64.60 8.02 43.41
CA ASN A 13 64.07 9.30 42.90
C ASN A 13 62.55 9.43 42.65
N SER A 14 61.74 9.22 43.68
CA SER A 14 60.59 10.11 43.85
C SER A 14 61.15 11.45 44.32
N THR A 15 61.15 12.47 43.45
CA THR A 15 61.43 13.85 43.88
C THR A 15 60.52 14.18 45.07
N ILE A 16 60.94 15.08 45.96
CA ILE A 16 60.10 15.53 47.08
C ILE A 16 58.70 15.92 46.56
N GLU A 17 58.62 16.49 45.36
CA GLU A 17 57.37 16.81 44.66
C GLU A 17 56.54 15.57 44.29
N GLY A 18 57.15 14.50 43.78
CA GLY A 18 56.43 13.26 43.44
C GLY A 18 55.88 12.52 44.67
N ASN A 19 56.63 12.48 45.77
CA ASN A 19 56.16 11.92 47.04
C ASN A 19 55.08 12.79 47.68
N ASN A 20 55.21 14.12 47.60
CA ASN A 20 54.16 15.04 48.01
C ASN A 20 52.89 14.82 47.19
N TYR A 21 52.98 14.70 45.87
CA TYR A 21 51.85 14.44 45.00
C TYR A 21 51.08 13.16 45.40
N LEU A 22 51.80 12.04 45.57
CA LEU A 22 51.19 10.77 45.99
C LEU A 22 50.59 10.84 47.40
N THR A 23 51.24 11.54 48.32
CA THR A 23 50.75 11.70 49.71
C THR A 23 49.53 12.63 49.76
N GLN A 24 49.50 13.69 48.95
CA GLN A 24 48.35 14.60 48.83
C GLN A 24 47.15 13.88 48.20
N GLN A 25 47.38 13.01 47.21
CA GLN A 25 46.33 12.14 46.68
C GLN A 25 45.80 11.17 47.73
N ALA A 26 46.69 10.48 48.47
CA ALA A 26 46.29 9.56 49.53
C ALA A 26 45.53 10.26 50.67
N ILE A 27 45.88 11.51 51.02
CA ILE A 27 45.19 12.32 52.04
C ILE A 27 43.82 12.80 51.56
N ALA A 28 43.67 13.13 50.27
CA ALA A 28 42.38 13.47 49.69
C ALA A 28 41.38 12.29 49.71
N GLU A 29 41.88 11.05 49.73
CA GLU A 29 41.06 9.83 49.82
C GLU A 29 40.53 9.54 51.24
N ILE A 30 41.03 10.20 52.30
CA ILE A 30 40.64 9.97 53.71
C ILE A 30 39.42 10.82 54.13
N GLY A 31 38.85 11.61 53.21
CA GLY A 31 37.68 12.46 53.43
C GLY A 31 38.01 13.95 53.61
N TYR A 32 37.00 14.80 53.41
CA TYR A 32 37.17 16.25 53.42
C TYR A 32 36.99 16.87 54.83
N ILE A 33 37.89 17.80 55.16
CA ILE A 33 37.77 18.68 56.33
C ILE A 33 37.05 19.96 55.87
N THR A 34 35.79 20.13 56.27
CA THR A 34 35.01 21.31 55.91
C THR A 34 35.42 22.52 56.74
N MET A 35 35.67 23.64 56.06
CA MET A 35 35.99 24.92 56.66
C MET A 35 35.04 25.99 56.15
N ASP A 36 34.73 26.97 57.00
CA ASP A 36 33.99 28.18 56.64
C ASP A 36 34.94 29.39 56.72
N SER A 37 34.91 30.36 55.81
CA SER A 37 34.25 30.46 54.52
C SER A 37 35.09 31.39 53.63
N PHE A 38 34.76 31.52 52.34
CA PHE A 38 35.37 32.58 51.52
C PHE A 38 35.04 33.98 52.06
N GLN A 39 33.84 34.19 52.62
CA GLN A 39 33.37 35.47 53.13
C GLN A 39 34.11 35.89 54.42
N THR A 40 34.38 34.96 55.33
CA THR A 40 35.15 35.24 56.57
C THR A 40 36.66 35.16 56.37
N GLY A 41 37.11 34.62 55.24
CA GLY A 41 38.51 34.32 54.98
C GLY A 41 38.97 33.07 55.72
N ASN A 42 40.00 32.40 55.20
CA ASN A 42 40.57 31.19 55.80
C ASN A 42 42.01 30.93 55.28
N THR A 43 42.73 29.99 55.87
CA THR A 43 44.00 29.48 55.33
C THR A 43 43.95 27.96 55.25
N LEU A 44 43.92 27.43 54.02
CA LEU A 44 44.00 26.00 53.81
C LEU A 44 45.47 25.58 53.87
N THR A 45 45.78 24.60 54.71
CA THR A 45 47.12 24.03 54.88
C THR A 45 47.22 22.60 54.37
N GLN A 46 46.09 21.96 54.08
CA GLN A 46 46.03 20.55 53.67
C GLN A 46 45.17 20.36 52.41
N PRO A 47 45.54 19.42 51.51
CA PRO A 47 44.78 19.13 50.28
C PRO A 47 43.34 18.65 50.48
N ASN A 48 43.05 18.04 51.62
CA ASN A 48 41.71 17.54 51.94
C ASN A 48 40.84 18.58 52.67
N GLN A 49 41.31 19.82 52.83
CA GLN A 49 40.47 20.90 53.33
C GLN A 49 39.61 21.49 52.21
N VAL A 50 38.34 21.71 52.50
CA VAL A 50 37.38 22.32 51.57
C VAL A 50 36.79 23.55 52.21
N LEU A 51 36.73 24.65 51.45
CA LEU A 51 36.24 25.94 51.93
C LEU A 51 34.83 26.17 51.39
N ARG A 52 33.90 26.53 52.28
CA ARG A 52 32.53 26.86 51.90
C ARG A 52 32.43 28.27 51.34
N ASP A 53 31.71 28.42 50.25
CA ASP A 53 31.12 29.68 49.82
C ASP A 53 29.74 29.81 50.47
N THR A 54 29.57 30.73 51.41
CA THR A 54 28.32 30.85 52.18
C THR A 54 27.17 31.47 51.40
N ASP A 55 27.46 32.20 50.33
CA ASP A 55 26.43 32.80 49.47
C ASP A 55 25.72 31.73 48.62
N THR A 56 26.47 30.71 48.18
CA THR A 56 25.97 29.59 47.36
C THR A 56 25.72 28.31 48.15
N GLY A 57 26.38 28.17 49.31
CA GLY A 57 26.37 26.95 50.11
C GLY A 57 27.31 25.84 49.60
N GLU A 58 28.08 26.08 48.55
CA GLU A 58 28.98 25.10 47.94
C GLU A 58 30.33 25.00 48.66
N TYR A 59 30.95 23.83 48.61
CA TYR A 59 32.31 23.61 49.10
C TYR A 59 33.29 23.49 47.93
N PHE A 60 34.46 24.12 48.05
CA PHE A 60 35.53 24.07 47.06
C PHE A 60 36.82 23.54 47.67
N ARG A 61 37.53 22.66 46.96
CA ARG A 61 38.90 22.24 47.27
C ARG A 61 39.90 23.08 46.49
N TRP A 62 41.06 23.36 47.07
CA TRP A 62 42.15 24.02 46.37
C TRP A 62 43.05 22.98 45.70
N ASP A 63 43.28 23.14 44.40
CA ASP A 63 44.09 22.24 43.55
C ASP A 63 45.49 22.83 43.26
N GLY A 64 45.83 23.96 43.88
CA GLY A 64 47.13 24.61 43.75
C GLY A 64 48.08 24.34 44.91
N VAL A 65 49.12 25.17 45.05
CA VAL A 65 50.13 25.04 46.11
C VAL A 65 49.56 25.46 47.47
N PHE A 66 49.91 24.71 48.53
CA PHE A 66 49.57 25.00 49.92
C PHE A 66 50.76 25.65 50.68
N PRO A 67 50.50 26.51 51.70
CA PRO A 67 49.19 26.91 52.20
C PRO A 67 48.49 27.92 51.29
N LYS A 68 47.17 27.82 51.17
CA LYS A 68 46.33 28.76 50.44
C LYS A 68 45.64 29.72 51.40
N VAL A 69 46.12 30.96 51.43
CA VAL A 69 45.48 32.05 52.17
C VAL A 69 44.35 32.64 51.32
N VAL A 70 43.17 32.75 51.93
CA VAL A 70 41.95 33.33 51.36
C VAL A 70 41.57 34.55 52.20
N PRO A 71 41.70 35.78 51.67
CA PRO A 71 41.27 37.00 52.37
C PRO A 71 39.77 36.99 52.68
N SER A 72 39.37 37.65 53.76
CA SER A 72 37.94 37.88 54.04
C SER A 72 37.29 38.72 52.93
N GLY A 73 36.02 38.44 52.64
CA GLY A 73 35.24 39.06 51.57
C GLY A 73 35.51 38.47 50.18
N SER A 74 36.18 37.32 50.09
CA SER A 74 36.48 36.69 48.79
C SER A 74 35.32 35.82 48.31
N ILE A 75 35.41 35.39 47.04
CA ILE A 75 34.66 34.30 46.42
C ILE A 75 35.66 33.43 45.61
N PRO A 76 35.32 32.20 45.19
CA PRO A 76 36.27 31.34 44.47
C PRO A 76 36.94 32.03 43.25
N SER A 77 36.18 32.82 42.48
CA SER A 77 36.71 33.54 41.31
C SER A 77 37.70 34.65 41.68
N THR A 78 37.55 35.33 42.81
CA THR A 78 38.46 36.41 43.27
C THR A 78 39.63 35.89 44.11
N ALA A 79 39.49 34.70 44.71
CA ALA A 79 40.50 34.06 45.54
C ALA A 79 41.45 33.13 44.76
N GLY A 80 41.55 33.26 43.44
CA GLY A 80 42.49 32.47 42.61
C GLY A 80 41.88 31.78 41.39
N GLY A 81 40.57 31.93 41.13
CA GLY A 81 39.91 31.36 39.97
C GLY A 81 39.43 29.93 40.17
N ILE A 82 38.60 29.44 39.22
CA ILE A 82 38.03 28.09 39.23
C ILE A 82 38.66 27.29 38.08
N GLY A 83 39.14 26.07 38.36
CA GLY A 83 39.77 25.18 37.37
C GLY A 83 40.97 24.41 37.91
N THR A 84 41.61 23.62 37.05
CA THR A 84 42.82 22.84 37.38
C THR A 84 43.93 23.76 37.89
N GLY A 85 44.56 23.40 39.01
CA GLY A 85 45.55 24.26 39.69
C GLY A 85 44.96 25.42 40.50
N ALA A 86 43.63 25.53 40.57
CA ALA A 86 42.90 26.57 41.30
C ALA A 86 41.75 25.97 42.14
N TRP A 87 40.62 26.68 42.33
CA TRP A 87 39.48 26.14 43.08
C TRP A 87 38.68 25.13 42.25
N LEU A 88 38.31 24.00 42.85
CA LEU A 88 37.45 22.97 42.24
C LEU A 88 36.26 22.70 43.18
N SER A 89 35.03 22.75 42.64
CA SER A 89 33.83 22.45 43.44
C SER A 89 33.82 20.98 43.87
N VAL A 90 33.40 20.75 45.10
CA VAL A 90 33.31 19.44 45.76
C VAL A 90 31.84 18.96 45.82
N GLY A 91 30.90 19.76 45.31
CA GLY A 91 29.45 19.58 45.48
C GLY A 91 28.62 19.26 44.23
N ASN A 92 27.38 18.84 44.49
CA ASN A 92 26.30 18.48 43.56
C ASN A 92 25.92 19.59 42.56
N ALA A 93 26.20 20.85 42.85
CA ALA A 93 25.74 21.98 42.06
C ALA A 93 26.42 22.06 40.68
N THR A 94 27.74 21.85 40.57
CA THR A 94 28.40 21.76 39.26
C THR A 94 27.90 20.56 38.46
N LEU A 95 27.66 19.42 39.10
CA LEU A 95 27.05 18.26 38.42
C LEU A 95 25.60 18.54 37.99
N ARG A 96 24.82 19.31 38.76
CA ARG A 96 23.46 19.73 38.39
C ARG A 96 23.45 20.75 37.26
N GLU A 97 24.36 21.72 37.27
CA GLU A 97 24.54 22.67 36.17
C GLU A 97 24.99 21.97 34.90
N GLN A 98 25.94 21.04 35.04
CA GLN A 98 26.33 20.14 33.96
C GLN A 98 25.08 19.36 33.50
N LEU A 99 24.39 18.61 34.35
CA LEU A 99 23.22 17.80 33.97
C LEU A 99 22.08 18.62 33.33
N ASN A 100 21.97 19.92 33.64
CA ASN A 100 21.00 20.85 33.04
C ASN A 100 21.47 21.47 31.72
N ALA A 101 22.74 21.34 31.33
CA ALA A 101 23.28 21.91 30.11
C ALA A 101 22.77 21.14 28.86
N GLN A 102 22.06 21.84 27.97
CA GLN A 102 21.59 21.28 26.70
C GLN A 102 22.77 20.85 25.80
N GLY A 103 22.76 19.60 25.34
CA GLY A 103 23.70 19.09 24.33
C GLY A 103 25.02 18.52 24.85
N ALA A 104 25.28 18.51 26.16
CA ALA A 104 26.45 17.86 26.73
C ALA A 104 26.14 16.39 27.11
N THR A 105 26.81 15.43 26.47
CA THR A 105 26.76 14.01 26.88
C THR A 105 27.58 13.82 28.16
N LEU A 106 27.06 14.29 29.29
CA LEU A 106 27.69 14.13 30.61
C LEU A 106 27.54 12.72 31.16
N VAL A 107 26.54 12.02 30.62
CA VAL A 107 26.27 10.63 30.90
C VAL A 107 26.53 9.87 29.61
N ASP A 108 27.64 9.15 29.55
CA ASP A 108 27.91 8.21 28.47
C ASP A 108 26.86 7.08 28.53
N PRO A 109 25.96 6.98 27.54
CA PRO A 109 24.88 6.00 27.56
C PRO A 109 25.40 4.55 27.48
N THR A 110 26.67 4.33 27.12
CA THR A 110 27.31 3.01 27.17
C THR A 110 27.69 2.58 28.59
N ARG A 111 27.78 3.55 29.53
CA ARG A 111 28.18 3.35 30.93
C ARG A 111 26.99 3.27 31.89
N VAL A 112 25.81 3.77 31.50
CA VAL A 112 24.56 3.60 32.26
C VAL A 112 24.05 2.18 32.07
N LYS A 113 24.11 1.35 33.11
CA LYS A 113 23.64 -0.04 33.05
C LYS A 113 22.11 -0.12 33.15
N VAL A 114 21.54 -1.09 32.44
CA VAL A 114 20.13 -1.48 32.58
C VAL A 114 20.07 -2.93 33.09
N LEU A 115 19.09 -3.24 33.95
CA LEU A 115 18.86 -4.60 34.44
C LEU A 115 18.04 -5.41 33.42
N PRO A 116 18.23 -6.73 33.28
CA PRO A 116 19.18 -7.58 34.02
C PRO A 116 20.63 -7.47 33.53
N SER A 117 20.87 -6.94 32.33
CA SER A 117 22.20 -6.68 31.77
C SER A 117 22.11 -5.69 30.60
N GLY A 118 23.25 -5.13 30.18
CA GLY A 118 23.34 -4.18 29.08
C GLY A 118 23.51 -2.72 29.53
N ASN A 119 23.31 -1.79 28.61
CA ASN A 119 23.38 -0.36 28.87
C ASN A 119 22.27 0.44 28.17
N LEU A 120 22.17 1.73 28.50
CA LEU A 120 21.13 2.61 27.98
C LEU A 120 21.20 2.77 26.45
N SER A 121 22.41 2.79 25.84
CA SER A 121 22.53 2.86 24.38
C SER A 121 22.01 1.61 23.68
N GLN A 122 22.09 0.44 24.31
CA GLN A 122 21.48 -0.80 23.82
C GLN A 122 19.95 -0.81 24.00
N ALA A 123 19.42 -0.05 24.97
CA ALA A 123 17.98 0.07 25.19
C ALA A 123 17.31 1.13 24.27
N LEU A 124 18.05 2.17 23.85
CA LEU A 124 17.58 3.23 22.95
C LEU A 124 18.13 3.01 21.52
N TYR A 125 17.57 2.03 20.82
CA TYR A 125 18.02 1.59 19.49
C TYR A 125 17.19 2.19 18.35
N TYR A 126 16.64 3.40 18.52
CA TYR A 126 15.90 4.12 17.49
C TYR A 126 16.10 5.62 17.64
N VAL A 127 15.73 6.36 16.60
CA VAL A 127 15.65 7.82 16.65
C VAL A 127 14.21 8.28 16.42
N THR A 128 13.91 9.53 16.75
CA THR A 128 12.58 10.15 16.55
C THR A 128 12.74 11.46 15.80
N PRO A 129 11.76 11.90 14.97
CA PRO A 129 11.82 13.23 14.36
C PRO A 129 11.99 14.36 15.38
N GLU A 130 11.44 14.21 16.59
CA GLU A 130 11.49 15.20 17.66
C GLU A 130 12.92 15.43 18.18
N GLN A 131 13.78 14.40 18.20
CA GLN A 131 15.20 14.56 18.52
C GLN A 131 15.93 15.49 17.52
N PHE A 132 15.36 15.67 16.33
CA PHE A 132 15.88 16.57 15.31
C PHE A 132 15.06 17.85 15.15
N GLY A 133 14.12 18.11 16.06
CA GLY A 133 13.37 19.37 16.12
C GLY A 133 11.99 19.35 15.49
N ALA A 134 11.44 18.20 15.11
CA ALA A 134 10.04 18.10 14.69
C ALA A 134 9.12 18.49 15.86
N ILE A 135 8.03 19.20 15.55
CA ILE A 135 7.01 19.66 16.48
C ILE A 135 5.83 18.68 16.45
N GLY A 136 5.33 18.39 15.23
CA GLY A 136 4.28 17.39 15.00
C GLY A 136 2.94 17.70 15.68
N ASP A 137 2.55 18.98 15.72
CA ASP A 137 1.30 19.48 16.33
C ASP A 137 0.16 19.69 15.31
N GLY A 138 0.43 19.51 14.02
CA GLY A 138 -0.51 19.72 12.91
C GLY A 138 -0.48 21.13 12.33
N THR A 139 0.30 22.05 12.90
CA THR A 139 0.46 23.43 12.43
C THR A 139 1.69 23.54 11.54
N LEU A 140 1.60 24.33 10.46
CA LEU A 140 2.75 24.51 9.56
C LEU A 140 3.76 25.45 10.22
N HIS A 141 4.88 24.89 10.66
CA HIS A 141 6.03 25.64 11.17
C HIS A 141 7.14 25.73 10.13
N ARG A 142 7.43 26.93 9.64
CA ARG A 142 8.46 27.17 8.62
C ARG A 142 9.83 27.31 9.24
N LEU A 143 10.87 26.92 8.51
CA LEU A 143 12.27 27.11 8.93
C LEU A 143 12.60 28.58 9.26
N SER A 144 11.95 29.54 8.59
CA SER A 144 12.06 30.98 8.88
C SER A 144 11.63 31.39 10.30
N GLU A 145 10.91 30.55 11.04
CA GLU A 145 10.57 30.80 12.45
C GLU A 145 11.76 30.54 13.38
N LYS A 146 12.76 29.78 12.92
CA LYS A 146 13.94 29.37 13.71
C LYS A 146 15.27 29.90 13.17
N PHE A 147 15.38 30.09 11.85
CA PHE A 147 16.61 30.48 11.18
C PHE A 147 16.44 31.78 10.40
N ASN A 148 17.43 32.66 10.49
CA ASN A 148 17.40 33.93 9.77
C ASN A 148 17.92 33.79 8.34
N THR A 149 18.81 32.82 8.10
CA THR A 149 19.41 32.56 6.79
C THR A 149 19.29 31.10 6.36
N LEU A 150 19.26 30.87 5.04
CA LEU A 150 19.26 29.51 4.50
C LEU A 150 20.53 28.74 4.92
N SER A 151 21.68 29.42 5.01
CA SER A 151 22.94 28.79 5.41
C SER A 151 22.91 28.28 6.86
N GLU A 152 22.29 29.03 7.78
CA GLU A 152 22.06 28.57 9.16
C GLU A 152 21.16 27.34 9.20
N ALA A 153 20.07 27.35 8.43
CA ALA A 153 19.17 26.20 8.33
C ALA A 153 19.89 24.97 7.73
N GLN A 154 20.71 25.17 6.68
CA GLN A 154 21.49 24.11 6.03
C GLN A 154 22.57 23.52 6.92
N ALA A 155 23.15 24.29 7.84
CA ALA A 155 24.09 23.78 8.83
C ALA A 155 23.46 22.69 9.73
N ILE A 156 22.14 22.78 9.98
CA ILE A 156 21.41 21.77 10.75
C ILE A 156 20.75 20.74 9.84
N TYR A 157 20.16 21.16 8.73
CA TYR A 157 19.42 20.33 7.79
C TYR A 157 19.99 20.50 6.37
N PRO A 158 21.03 19.75 5.98
CA PRO A 158 21.78 20.02 4.74
C PRO A 158 20.95 20.01 3.44
N LEU A 159 19.79 19.35 3.44
CA LEU A 159 18.93 19.16 2.27
C LEU A 159 17.95 20.33 2.03
N VAL A 160 17.85 21.29 2.95
CA VAL A 160 16.90 22.40 2.81
C VAL A 160 17.36 23.35 1.71
N THR A 161 16.41 23.81 0.90
CA THR A 161 16.63 24.73 -0.23
C THR A 161 15.89 26.06 -0.05
N SER A 162 14.95 26.14 0.89
CA SER A 162 14.20 27.36 1.19
C SER A 162 13.81 27.43 2.66
N LEU A 163 13.83 28.64 3.24
CA LEU A 163 13.31 28.87 4.60
C LEU A 163 11.78 28.76 4.70
N SER A 164 11.07 28.66 3.56
CA SER A 164 9.63 28.40 3.53
C SER A 164 9.27 26.91 3.73
N GLN A 165 10.27 26.03 3.74
CA GLN A 165 10.08 24.60 4.01
C GLN A 165 9.75 24.36 5.49
N SER A 166 9.08 23.25 5.77
CA SER A 166 8.64 22.89 7.11
C SER A 166 9.79 22.41 7.99
N ILE A 167 9.77 22.81 9.26
CA ILE A 167 10.61 22.27 10.33
C ILE A 167 10.35 20.77 10.50
N ASP A 168 9.07 20.34 10.49
CA ASP A 168 8.69 18.93 10.63
C ASP A 168 9.28 18.08 9.50
N TRP A 169 9.15 18.54 8.25
CA TRP A 169 9.74 17.85 7.10
C TRP A 169 11.26 17.74 7.22
N ALA A 170 11.94 18.85 7.51
CA ALA A 170 13.40 18.89 7.61
C ALA A 170 13.91 17.96 8.72
N ALA A 171 13.23 17.94 9.87
CA ALA A 171 13.54 17.06 10.99
C ALA A 171 13.27 15.58 10.67
N MET A 172 12.15 15.26 10.01
CA MET A 172 11.86 13.89 9.56
C MET A 172 12.90 13.40 8.55
N GLN A 173 13.27 14.20 7.55
CA GLN A 173 14.28 13.84 6.57
C GLN A 173 15.67 13.65 7.19
N LYS A 174 16.03 14.48 8.17
CA LYS A 174 17.27 14.32 8.95
C LYS A 174 17.24 13.05 9.80
N SER A 175 16.11 12.75 10.43
CA SER A 175 15.94 11.55 11.25
C SER A 175 16.14 10.27 10.44
N ASP A 176 15.65 10.23 9.20
CA ASP A 176 15.88 9.10 8.28
C ASP A 176 17.36 8.90 7.99
N THR A 177 18.05 9.98 7.60
CA THR A 177 19.49 9.93 7.28
C THR A 177 20.29 9.36 8.47
N VAL A 178 20.06 9.88 9.67
CA VAL A 178 20.74 9.40 10.89
C VAL A 178 20.32 7.97 11.24
N ALA A 179 19.04 7.62 11.12
CA ALA A 179 18.57 6.28 11.41
C ALA A 179 19.25 5.23 10.53
N ARG A 180 19.40 5.52 9.23
CA ARG A 180 20.08 4.64 8.27
C ARG A 180 21.57 4.48 8.58
N GLU A 181 22.27 5.55 8.95
CA GLU A 181 23.67 5.50 9.40
C GLU A 181 23.83 4.62 10.65
N LEU A 182 22.90 4.77 11.61
CA LEU A 182 22.87 3.99 12.85
C LEU A 182 22.26 2.59 12.69
N LYS A 183 21.76 2.24 11.50
CA LYS A 183 21.08 0.97 11.19
C LYS A 183 19.89 0.69 12.11
N CYS A 184 19.09 1.71 12.37
CA CYS A 184 17.92 1.65 13.22
C CYS A 184 16.67 2.22 12.53
N SER A 185 15.53 2.17 13.21
CA SER A 185 14.27 2.76 12.73
C SER A 185 14.10 4.21 13.20
N VAL A 186 13.43 5.02 12.41
CA VAL A 186 12.75 6.23 12.88
C VAL A 186 11.43 5.81 13.52
N ARG A 187 11.24 6.14 14.80
CA ARG A 187 9.99 5.93 15.55
C ARG A 187 9.25 7.25 15.66
N CYS A 188 8.04 7.30 15.13
CA CYS A 188 7.16 8.45 15.28
C CYS A 188 6.10 8.14 16.33
N PRO A 189 5.93 8.98 17.38
CA PRO A 189 4.91 8.76 18.38
C PRO A 189 3.51 8.67 17.78
N ALA A 190 2.64 7.86 18.39
CA ALA A 190 1.25 7.74 17.97
C ALA A 190 0.54 9.11 18.04
N LEU A 191 -0.37 9.36 17.09
CA LEU A 191 -1.21 10.56 17.01
C LEU A 191 -0.47 11.89 16.75
N LYS A 192 0.84 11.86 16.51
CA LYS A 192 1.59 13.04 16.02
C LYS A 192 1.11 13.45 14.64
N LYS A 193 1.06 14.77 14.39
CA LYS A 193 0.62 15.35 13.12
C LYS A 193 1.74 16.21 12.55
N TYR A 194 2.56 15.65 11.67
CA TYR A 194 3.63 16.37 11.00
C TYR A 194 3.05 17.18 9.85
N ARG A 195 3.32 18.49 9.83
CA ARG A 195 2.75 19.41 8.84
C ARG A 195 3.81 19.90 7.86
N PHE A 196 3.69 19.48 6.62
CA PHE A 196 4.60 19.81 5.53
C PHE A 196 4.12 21.02 4.74
N SER A 197 5.06 21.80 4.21
CA SER A 197 4.77 22.86 3.24
C SER A 197 4.54 22.27 1.85
N SER A 198 4.03 23.08 0.91
CA SER A 198 3.86 22.65 -0.48
C SER A 198 5.18 22.28 -1.19
N LEU A 199 6.33 22.75 -0.69
CA LEU A 199 7.65 22.47 -1.26
C LEU A 199 8.23 21.11 -0.84
N ASP A 200 7.65 20.51 0.19
CA ASP A 200 8.30 19.42 0.93
C ASP A 200 7.83 18.06 0.45
N THR A 201 8.74 17.13 0.23
CA THR A 201 8.43 15.71 -0.03
C THR A 201 9.34 14.87 0.83
N LEU A 202 8.78 13.96 1.64
CA LEU A 202 9.63 13.03 2.41
C LEU A 202 10.19 11.99 1.44
N MET A 203 11.51 12.01 1.26
CA MET A 203 12.21 11.11 0.35
C MET A 203 12.73 9.89 1.11
N LEU A 204 12.25 8.70 0.76
CA LEU A 204 12.68 7.41 1.30
C LEU A 204 13.83 6.84 0.45
N ASP A 205 14.90 6.42 1.10
CA ASP A 205 16.11 5.86 0.52
C ASP A 205 16.23 4.36 0.84
N ILE A 206 17.33 3.74 0.39
CA ILE A 206 17.68 2.36 0.75
C ILE A 206 17.76 2.23 2.26
N ASN A 207 17.05 1.25 2.81
CA ASN A 207 16.90 0.97 4.23
C ASN A 207 16.19 2.06 5.07
N SER A 208 15.50 3.01 4.43
CA SER A 208 14.60 3.90 5.18
C SER A 208 13.55 3.10 5.94
N CYS A 209 13.46 3.33 7.24
CA CYS A 209 12.62 2.53 8.15
C CYS A 209 11.86 3.44 9.12
N PHE A 210 10.67 3.86 8.73
CA PHE A 210 9.75 4.63 9.56
C PHE A 210 8.65 3.73 10.13
N ILE A 211 8.48 3.79 11.45
CA ILE A 211 7.43 3.06 12.15
C ILE A 211 6.71 4.01 13.10
N ALA A 212 5.42 4.16 12.87
CA ALA A 212 4.51 5.00 13.65
C ALA A 212 3.42 4.15 14.33
N GLY A 213 2.44 4.82 14.97
CA GLY A 213 1.35 4.17 15.67
C GLY A 213 0.41 3.37 14.74
N PRO A 214 -0.36 2.41 15.28
CA PRO A 214 -1.33 1.64 14.49
C PRO A 214 -2.37 2.55 13.83
N GLN A 215 -2.76 2.20 12.61
CA GLN A 215 -3.76 2.93 11.81
C GLN A 215 -5.08 2.15 11.79
N SER A 216 -6.18 2.83 12.14
CA SER A 216 -7.53 2.28 12.03
C SER A 216 -8.30 2.83 10.83
N ASP A 217 -8.11 4.11 10.50
CA ASP A 217 -8.76 4.85 9.42
C ASP A 217 -7.95 6.13 9.10
N HIS A 218 -8.56 7.12 8.44
CA HIS A 218 -7.92 8.39 8.10
C HIS A 218 -7.89 9.43 9.24
N PHE A 219 -8.64 9.24 10.33
CA PHE A 219 -8.75 10.27 11.38
C PHE A 219 -7.93 9.98 12.65
N HIS A 220 -7.52 8.72 12.85
CA HIS A 220 -7.10 8.25 14.16
C HIS A 220 -5.69 7.65 14.18
N GLY A 221 -4.70 8.39 13.66
CA GLY A 221 -3.31 7.90 13.63
C GLY A 221 -2.24 8.99 13.54
N THR A 222 -0.98 8.56 13.49
CA THR A 222 0.15 9.45 13.15
C THR A 222 -0.01 9.91 11.70
N MET A 223 0.13 11.20 11.44
CA MET A 223 -0.22 11.82 10.17
C MET A 223 0.93 12.65 9.61
N ILE A 224 1.09 12.60 8.29
CA ILE A 224 1.83 13.59 7.52
C ILE A 224 0.81 14.31 6.63
N SER A 225 0.63 15.60 6.87
CA SER A 225 -0.30 16.43 6.10
C SER A 225 0.46 17.50 5.32
N LYS A 226 0.15 17.67 4.04
CA LYS A 226 0.85 18.57 3.12
C LYS A 226 -0.14 19.45 2.36
N ASP A 227 0.17 20.72 2.16
CA ASP A 227 -0.60 21.53 1.21
C ASP A 227 -0.32 21.08 -0.21
N LYS A 228 -1.38 20.75 -0.95
CA LYS A 228 -1.28 20.41 -2.36
C LYS A 228 -0.80 21.63 -3.14
N PRO A 229 0.35 21.54 -3.82
CA PRO A 229 0.85 22.60 -4.70
C PRO A 229 -0.09 22.81 -5.89
N ALA A 230 -0.07 24.02 -6.45
CA ALA A 230 -0.73 24.26 -7.73
C ALA A 230 -0.01 23.53 -8.88
N THR A 231 -0.78 23.02 -9.84
CA THR A 231 -0.27 22.34 -11.02
C THR A 231 -0.08 23.30 -12.18
N THR A 232 0.96 23.09 -12.99
CA THR A 232 1.21 23.81 -14.23
C THR A 232 1.25 22.84 -15.41
N SER A 233 1.33 23.35 -16.64
CA SER A 233 1.50 22.50 -17.82
C SER A 233 2.77 21.65 -17.79
N SER A 234 3.81 22.09 -17.04
CA SER A 234 5.08 21.38 -16.89
C SER A 234 5.09 20.34 -15.76
N THR A 235 4.07 20.31 -14.89
CA THR A 235 3.97 19.31 -13.81
C THR A 235 3.92 17.90 -14.40
N ASN A 236 4.71 16.99 -13.85
CA ASN A 236 4.76 15.57 -14.18
C ASN A 236 4.36 14.70 -12.99
N ILE A 237 3.96 13.46 -13.29
CA ILE A 237 3.81 12.43 -12.26
C ILE A 237 5.14 12.27 -11.52
N GLY A 238 5.07 12.23 -10.19
CA GLY A 238 6.25 12.20 -9.32
C GLY A 238 6.72 13.56 -8.81
N ASP A 239 6.31 14.69 -9.42
CA ASP A 239 6.69 16.03 -8.94
C ASP A 239 5.96 16.41 -7.65
N ILE A 240 4.68 16.03 -7.55
CA ILE A 240 3.80 16.38 -6.43
C ILE A 240 3.52 15.13 -5.60
N CYS A 241 4.37 14.88 -4.61
CA CYS A 241 4.23 13.76 -3.68
C CYS A 241 4.14 14.23 -2.22
N ILE A 242 3.51 13.47 -1.33
CA ILE A 242 3.68 13.64 0.13
C ILE A 242 4.92 12.86 0.58
N VAL A 243 4.94 11.57 0.24
CA VAL A 243 6.06 10.65 0.48
C VAL A 243 6.45 10.00 -0.83
N LYS A 244 7.74 9.91 -1.09
CA LYS A 244 8.29 9.35 -2.33
C LYS A 244 9.53 8.53 -2.06
N VAL A 245 9.61 7.36 -2.66
CA VAL A 245 10.85 6.58 -2.74
C VAL A 245 11.74 7.22 -3.80
N LYS A 246 13.00 7.50 -3.44
CA LYS A 246 14.00 8.10 -4.32
C LYS A 246 14.18 7.31 -5.61
N ASN A 247 14.60 8.02 -6.67
CA ASN A 247 15.07 7.37 -7.88
C ASN A 247 16.36 6.60 -7.59
N VAL A 248 16.52 5.47 -8.26
CA VAL A 248 17.70 4.61 -8.13
C VAL A 248 18.99 5.41 -8.37
N SER A 249 18.98 6.33 -9.36
CA SER A 249 20.08 7.24 -9.69
C SER A 249 20.53 8.14 -8.55
N ASP A 250 19.66 8.40 -7.59
CA ASP A 250 19.87 9.34 -6.49
C ASP A 250 20.25 8.61 -5.18
N THR A 251 20.56 7.32 -5.29
CA THR A 251 20.87 6.44 -4.15
C THR A 251 22.14 5.64 -4.39
N ALA A 252 22.64 4.99 -3.34
CA ALA A 252 23.77 4.06 -3.44
C ALA A 252 23.38 2.67 -3.98
N SER A 253 22.27 2.55 -4.72
CA SER A 253 21.78 1.27 -5.23
C SER A 253 22.76 0.67 -6.24
N VAL A 254 23.02 -0.63 -6.13
CA VAL A 254 23.88 -1.39 -7.04
C VAL A 254 23.11 -2.39 -7.91
N ASN A 255 21.83 -2.62 -7.61
CA ASN A 255 21.01 -3.63 -8.28
C ASN A 255 19.85 -3.05 -9.09
N GLY A 256 19.78 -1.72 -9.24
CA GLY A 256 18.73 -1.06 -10.00
C GLY A 256 17.42 -0.86 -9.22
N PHE A 257 17.44 -1.02 -7.90
CA PHE A 257 16.24 -1.02 -7.06
C PHE A 257 16.45 -0.36 -5.69
N ILE A 258 15.37 0.08 -5.05
CA ILE A 258 15.43 0.61 -3.66
C ILE A 258 15.01 -0.48 -2.68
N ASN A 259 15.94 -0.93 -1.84
CA ASN A 259 15.77 -2.09 -0.98
C ASN A 259 15.50 -1.67 0.48
N GLY A 260 14.80 -2.51 1.23
CA GLY A 260 14.71 -2.38 2.69
C GLY A 260 13.80 -1.27 3.19
N VAL A 261 12.94 -0.70 2.34
CA VAL A 261 11.99 0.34 2.73
C VAL A 261 10.92 -0.22 3.66
N VAL A 262 10.77 0.39 4.83
CA VAL A 262 9.68 0.15 5.77
C VAL A 262 9.01 1.49 6.06
N PHE A 263 7.72 1.61 5.77
CA PHE A 263 6.95 2.83 6.03
C PHE A 263 5.57 2.45 6.55
N GLN A 264 5.44 2.41 7.87
CA GLN A 264 4.29 1.81 8.54
C GLN A 264 3.69 2.75 9.59
N GLY A 265 2.37 2.77 9.66
CA GLY A 265 1.61 3.46 10.69
C GLY A 265 1.33 4.93 10.37
N PHE A 266 1.18 5.32 9.10
CA PHE A 266 0.96 6.73 8.72
C PHE A 266 -0.33 6.97 7.95
N SER A 267 -1.01 8.09 8.25
CA SER A 267 -1.96 8.72 7.32
C SER A 267 -1.25 9.80 6.50
N LEU A 268 -1.45 9.81 5.19
CA LEU A 268 -0.87 10.79 4.25
C LEU A 268 -1.98 11.62 3.59
N GLU A 269 -2.01 12.92 3.87
CA GLU A 269 -3.16 13.76 3.55
C GLU A 269 -2.79 15.08 2.88
N TRP A 270 -3.56 15.44 1.84
CA TRP A 270 -3.50 16.76 1.23
C TRP A 270 -4.38 17.76 1.98
N ALA A 271 -3.83 18.46 2.98
CA ALA A 271 -4.59 19.21 3.98
C ALA A 271 -5.58 20.27 3.45
N ASN A 272 -5.35 20.78 2.24
CA ASN A 272 -6.16 21.80 1.59
C ASN A 272 -7.12 21.25 0.53
N VAL A 273 -7.37 19.93 0.49
CA VAL A 273 -8.25 19.28 -0.47
C VAL A 273 -9.51 18.78 0.23
N PRO A 274 -10.70 19.35 0.01
CA PRO A 274 -11.92 18.82 0.64
C PRO A 274 -12.23 17.37 0.24
N TRP A 275 -13.00 16.68 1.08
CA TRP A 275 -13.48 15.32 0.80
C TRP A 275 -14.25 15.25 -0.54
N MET A 276 -13.94 14.25 -1.37
CA MET A 276 -14.51 13.97 -2.69
C MET A 276 -14.35 15.12 -3.70
N SER A 277 -13.25 15.87 -3.57
CA SER A 277 -12.86 16.89 -4.55
C SER A 277 -12.51 16.27 -5.91
N ALA A 278 -12.75 17.05 -6.97
CA ALA A 278 -12.24 16.74 -8.30
C ALA A 278 -10.71 16.89 -8.32
N VAL A 279 -10.00 15.76 -8.26
CA VAL A 279 -8.52 15.71 -8.25
C VAL A 279 -7.94 15.09 -9.53
N LYS A 280 -8.80 14.67 -10.47
CA LYS A 280 -8.38 14.17 -11.79
C LYS A 280 -7.55 15.21 -12.53
N GLY A 281 -6.40 14.77 -13.07
CA GLY A 281 -5.51 15.58 -13.90
C GLY A 281 -4.50 16.43 -13.13
N ASP A 282 -4.52 16.42 -11.78
CA ASP A 282 -3.58 17.18 -10.97
C ASP A 282 -2.23 16.47 -10.74
N LEU A 283 -2.12 15.19 -11.10
CA LEU A 283 -0.93 14.34 -11.01
C LEU A 283 -0.39 14.18 -9.58
N SER A 284 -1.16 14.54 -8.55
CA SER A 284 -0.75 14.44 -7.15
C SER A 284 -0.74 12.99 -6.67
N VAL A 285 0.31 12.61 -5.94
CA VAL A 285 0.51 11.28 -5.38
C VAL A 285 0.64 11.35 -3.86
N CYS A 286 -0.13 10.57 -3.11
CA CYS A 286 0.07 10.52 -1.65
C CYS A 286 1.36 9.73 -1.33
N LEU A 287 1.45 8.47 -1.81
CA LEU A 287 2.62 7.61 -1.65
C LEU A 287 3.16 7.14 -3.01
N HIS A 288 4.34 7.63 -3.39
CA HIS A 288 5.03 7.20 -4.60
C HIS A 288 6.09 6.14 -4.28
N MET A 289 5.80 4.88 -4.58
CA MET A 289 6.68 3.73 -4.28
C MET A 289 7.82 3.55 -5.28
N ASN A 290 7.74 4.19 -6.44
CA ASN A 290 8.79 4.14 -7.46
C ASN A 290 9.23 2.69 -7.76
N ASP A 291 10.53 2.39 -7.67
CA ASP A 291 11.13 1.06 -7.83
C ASP A 291 11.52 0.42 -6.47
N ALA A 292 10.71 0.65 -5.42
CA ALA A 292 10.92 0.04 -4.11
C ALA A 292 10.62 -1.45 -4.12
N ILE A 293 11.54 -2.26 -3.60
CA ILE A 293 11.40 -3.70 -3.63
C ILE A 293 11.25 -4.28 -2.24
N LYS A 294 10.30 -5.21 -2.09
CA LYS A 294 9.96 -5.88 -0.83
C LYS A 294 9.63 -4.90 0.30
N ALA A 295 9.04 -3.76 -0.07
CA ALA A 295 8.69 -2.73 0.89
C ALA A 295 7.62 -3.24 1.85
N LYS A 296 7.73 -2.85 3.13
CA LYS A 296 6.70 -3.12 4.15
C LYS A 296 5.95 -1.84 4.42
N ILE A 297 4.64 -1.88 4.18
CA ILE A 297 3.80 -0.69 4.22
C ILE A 297 2.59 -0.86 5.15
N ASP A 298 2.20 0.21 5.81
CA ASP A 298 0.91 0.31 6.51
C ASP A 298 0.50 1.77 6.47
N VAL A 299 -0.30 2.14 5.47
CA VAL A 299 -0.65 3.54 5.23
C VAL A 299 -2.13 3.75 4.94
N SER A 300 -2.62 4.88 5.42
CA SER A 300 -3.86 5.52 4.97
C SER A 300 -3.48 6.67 4.02
N VAL A 301 -4.17 6.82 2.90
CA VAL A 301 -3.89 7.89 1.92
C VAL A 301 -5.17 8.59 1.50
N TRP A 302 -5.09 9.91 1.29
CA TRP A 302 -6.27 10.71 0.98
C TRP A 302 -6.03 11.95 0.12
N GLY A 303 -7.01 12.23 -0.74
CA GLY A 303 -7.13 13.48 -1.49
C GLY A 303 -6.21 13.60 -2.71
N GLY A 304 -5.49 12.54 -3.08
CA GLY A 304 -4.60 12.53 -4.24
C GLY A 304 -5.32 12.14 -5.52
N GLU A 305 -4.78 12.53 -6.68
CA GLU A 305 -5.16 11.84 -7.92
C GLU A 305 -4.77 10.36 -7.83
N PHE A 306 -3.60 10.07 -7.26
CA PHE A 306 -3.12 8.73 -6.99
C PHE A 306 -2.89 8.56 -5.48
N GLY A 307 -3.57 7.60 -4.86
CA GLY A 307 -3.30 7.21 -3.48
C GLY A 307 -1.92 6.60 -3.37
N VAL A 308 -1.69 5.51 -4.10
CA VAL A 308 -0.40 4.83 -4.19
C VAL A 308 -0.04 4.64 -5.65
N TYR A 309 1.14 5.11 -6.02
CA TYR A 309 1.68 5.00 -7.38
C TYR A 309 3.03 4.26 -7.35
N GLY A 310 3.30 3.42 -8.35
CA GLY A 310 4.62 2.80 -8.48
C GLY A 310 4.90 2.27 -9.89
N TYR A 311 6.19 2.16 -10.22
CA TYR A 311 6.68 1.63 -11.49
C TYR A 311 7.11 0.18 -11.29
N GLY A 312 8.34 -0.06 -10.82
CA GLY A 312 8.90 -1.38 -10.52
C GLY A 312 8.76 -1.84 -9.07
N CYS A 313 7.73 -1.37 -8.33
CA CYS A 313 7.60 -1.68 -6.91
C CYS A 313 7.09 -3.11 -6.62
N TRP A 314 7.96 -4.12 -6.75
CA TRP A 314 7.58 -5.53 -6.56
C TRP A 314 7.83 -6.05 -5.13
N GLY A 315 7.13 -7.11 -4.74
CA GLY A 315 7.30 -7.80 -3.46
C GLY A 315 6.67 -7.06 -2.27
N MET A 316 5.88 -6.01 -2.52
CA MET A 316 5.35 -5.16 -1.46
C MET A 316 4.32 -5.91 -0.60
N VAL A 317 4.42 -5.74 0.72
CA VAL A 317 3.54 -6.39 1.68
C VAL A 317 2.98 -5.39 2.68
N GLY A 318 1.74 -5.61 3.11
CA GLY A 318 1.13 -4.86 4.21
C GLY A 318 -0.30 -4.37 3.91
N THR A 319 -0.67 -3.22 4.48
CA THR A 319 -2.04 -2.69 4.38
C THR A 319 -2.07 -1.32 3.73
N LEU A 320 -3.00 -1.15 2.79
CA LEU A 320 -3.29 0.11 2.10
C LEU A 320 -4.74 0.49 2.34
N ARG A 321 -4.94 1.65 2.96
CA ARG A 321 -6.26 2.25 3.15
C ARG A 321 -6.33 3.49 2.29
N VAL A 322 -7.30 3.57 1.41
CA VAL A 322 -7.44 4.67 0.45
C VAL A 322 -8.82 5.27 0.64
N LEU A 323 -8.89 6.58 0.85
CA LEU A 323 -10.15 7.31 0.84
C LEU A 323 -10.04 8.56 -0.02
N SER A 324 -11.08 8.83 -0.82
CA SER A 324 -11.17 10.09 -1.59
C SER A 324 -9.98 10.36 -2.51
N CYS A 325 -9.38 9.31 -3.08
CA CYS A 325 -8.40 9.43 -4.16
C CYS A 325 -9.06 9.05 -5.49
N HIS A 326 -8.57 9.59 -6.61
CA HIS A 326 -9.16 9.28 -7.93
C HIS A 326 -8.77 7.86 -8.40
N LYS A 327 -7.49 7.52 -8.26
CA LYS A 327 -6.91 6.19 -8.38
C LYS A 327 -6.41 5.74 -7.01
N GLY A 328 -6.78 4.54 -6.57
CA GLY A 328 -6.36 4.02 -5.27
C GLY A 328 -4.94 3.47 -5.33
N ILE A 329 -4.81 2.33 -6.00
CA ILE A 329 -3.54 1.66 -6.30
C ILE A 329 -3.32 1.74 -7.79
N TYR A 330 -2.16 2.27 -8.19
CA TYR A 330 -1.77 2.38 -9.59
C TYR A 330 -0.33 1.88 -9.76
N PHE A 331 -0.20 0.63 -10.20
CA PHE A 331 1.11 0.03 -10.49
C PHE A 331 1.27 -0.18 -11.99
N ASP A 332 2.23 0.55 -12.56
CA ASP A 332 2.43 0.62 -13.99
C ASP A 332 3.93 0.63 -14.31
N PRO A 333 4.57 -0.55 -14.39
CA PRO A 333 5.95 -0.67 -14.82
C PRO A 333 6.14 -0.37 -16.32
N VAL A 334 5.07 -0.18 -17.09
CA VAL A 334 5.11 -0.16 -18.56
C VAL A 334 5.08 1.25 -19.11
N ALA A 335 4.43 2.18 -18.43
CA ALA A 335 4.39 3.59 -18.80
C ALA A 335 5.79 4.20 -18.87
N SER A 336 6.09 4.85 -20.00
CA SER A 336 7.23 5.75 -20.11
C SER A 336 6.85 7.16 -19.65
N THR A 337 7.48 7.63 -18.59
CA THR A 337 7.27 8.98 -18.05
C THR A 337 8.61 9.71 -17.96
N PRO A 338 8.64 11.03 -17.74
CA PRO A 338 9.90 11.75 -17.52
C PRO A 338 10.74 11.20 -16.36
N GLU A 339 10.09 10.70 -15.30
CA GLU A 339 10.77 10.03 -14.18
C GLU A 339 11.23 8.60 -14.52
N HIS A 340 10.48 7.92 -15.39
CA HIS A 340 10.70 6.51 -15.73
C HIS A 340 10.81 6.34 -17.26
N THR A 341 11.92 6.81 -17.81
CA THR A 341 12.16 6.85 -19.27
C THR A 341 12.52 5.48 -19.86
N SER A 342 13.00 4.55 -19.04
CA SER A 342 13.35 3.18 -19.42
C SER A 342 12.49 2.19 -18.64
N PRO A 343 11.28 1.86 -19.12
CA PRO A 343 10.31 1.20 -18.27
C PRO A 343 10.73 -0.21 -17.85
N VAL A 344 10.61 -0.54 -16.56
CA VAL A 344 10.85 -1.91 -16.02
C VAL A 344 10.05 -2.97 -16.81
N GLY A 345 8.85 -2.59 -17.26
CA GLY A 345 7.96 -3.39 -18.10
C GLY A 345 8.54 -3.78 -19.46
N VAL A 346 9.67 -3.21 -19.89
CA VAL A 346 10.38 -3.65 -21.11
C VAL A 346 11.15 -4.94 -20.87
N THR A 347 11.80 -5.08 -19.72
CA THR A 347 12.69 -6.22 -19.40
C THR A 347 12.06 -7.24 -18.44
N GLY A 348 11.01 -6.86 -17.70
CA GLY A 348 10.36 -7.72 -16.71
C GLY A 348 8.93 -7.30 -16.37
N SER A 349 8.45 -7.83 -15.24
CA SER A 349 7.14 -7.55 -14.64
C SER A 349 7.33 -7.14 -13.18
N THR A 350 6.35 -6.44 -12.62
CA THR A 350 6.30 -6.17 -11.17
C THR A 350 5.58 -7.36 -10.50
N THR A 351 6.22 -8.04 -9.55
CA THR A 351 5.69 -9.32 -9.00
C THR A 351 5.40 -9.32 -7.49
N SER A 352 4.72 -10.35 -6.98
CA SER A 352 4.81 -10.82 -5.59
C SER A 352 4.21 -9.89 -4.54
N PHE A 353 3.10 -9.24 -4.87
CA PHE A 353 2.33 -8.45 -3.92
C PHE A 353 1.57 -9.34 -2.93
N ASP A 354 1.54 -8.96 -1.64
CA ASP A 354 0.60 -9.48 -0.64
C ASP A 354 0.03 -8.30 0.15
N LEU A 355 -1.08 -7.77 -0.35
CA LEU A 355 -1.65 -6.50 0.11
C LEU A 355 -3.07 -6.69 0.64
N ARG A 356 -3.29 -6.21 1.86
CA ARG A 356 -4.62 -5.88 2.33
C ARG A 356 -5.01 -4.50 1.80
N VAL A 357 -6.18 -4.39 1.18
CA VAL A 357 -6.70 -3.16 0.58
C VAL A 357 -8.06 -2.81 1.17
N GLU A 358 -8.21 -1.55 1.56
CA GLU A 358 -9.43 -0.98 2.14
C GLU A 358 -9.69 0.35 1.43
N ILE A 359 -10.45 0.32 0.34
CA ILE A 359 -10.54 1.46 -0.58
C ILE A 359 -11.98 1.96 -0.65
N GLY A 360 -12.21 3.22 -0.27
CA GLY A 360 -13.54 3.86 -0.27
C GLY A 360 -13.59 5.14 -1.10
N GLY A 361 -14.69 5.32 -1.84
CA GLY A 361 -14.98 6.53 -2.62
C GLY A 361 -13.86 6.87 -3.61
N CYS A 362 -13.53 5.89 -4.42
CA CYS A 362 -12.44 5.92 -5.38
C CYS A 362 -12.94 5.43 -6.74
N PRO A 363 -12.97 6.27 -7.79
CA PRO A 363 -13.36 5.87 -9.14
C PRO A 363 -12.57 4.70 -9.71
N PHE A 364 -11.27 4.63 -9.41
CA PHE A 364 -10.41 3.57 -9.93
C PHE A 364 -9.59 2.93 -8.81
N PRO A 365 -10.19 2.04 -7.99
CA PRO A 365 -9.54 1.50 -6.80
C PRO A 365 -8.23 0.78 -7.09
N ILE A 366 -8.22 -0.11 -8.10
CA ILE A 366 -7.04 -0.91 -8.43
C ILE A 366 -6.80 -0.88 -9.95
N TYR A 367 -5.67 -0.31 -10.35
CA TYR A 367 -5.10 -0.42 -11.68
C TYR A 367 -3.75 -1.13 -11.61
N LEU A 368 -3.60 -2.18 -12.40
CA LEU A 368 -2.36 -2.95 -12.52
C LEU A 368 -2.03 -3.15 -13.99
N ASP A 369 -0.77 -2.89 -14.37
CA ASP A 369 -0.24 -3.22 -15.68
C ASP A 369 1.00 -4.11 -15.54
N LYS A 370 1.12 -5.14 -16.36
CA LYS A 370 2.20 -6.14 -16.35
C LYS A 370 2.63 -6.57 -14.93
N CYS A 371 1.65 -6.78 -14.06
CA CYS A 371 1.85 -7.21 -12.67
C CYS A 371 1.60 -8.71 -12.54
N GLN A 372 2.45 -9.41 -11.78
CA GLN A 372 2.41 -10.87 -11.71
C GLN A 372 2.47 -11.42 -10.27
N TYR A 373 1.92 -12.63 -10.05
CA TYR A 373 2.03 -13.37 -8.79
C TYR A 373 1.60 -12.57 -7.55
N GLY A 374 0.52 -11.80 -7.66
CA GLY A 374 0.04 -10.86 -6.64
C GLY A 374 -1.24 -11.33 -5.95
N PHE A 375 -1.39 -10.97 -4.69
CA PHE A 375 -2.54 -11.26 -3.85
C PHE A 375 -3.07 -9.97 -3.20
N PHE A 376 -4.34 -9.66 -3.46
CA PHE A 376 -5.03 -8.46 -2.96
C PHE A 376 -6.29 -8.89 -2.21
N ARG A 377 -6.41 -8.52 -0.93
CA ARG A 377 -7.57 -8.89 -0.10
C ARG A 377 -8.16 -7.72 0.68
N GLY A 378 -9.46 -7.74 0.95
CA GLY A 378 -10.12 -6.74 1.78
C GLY A 378 -11.43 -6.28 1.15
N TYR A 379 -11.64 -4.97 1.05
CA TYR A 379 -12.86 -4.42 0.49
C TYR A 379 -12.58 -3.21 -0.41
N ILE A 380 -13.47 -3.04 -1.37
CA ILE A 380 -13.64 -1.82 -2.13
C ILE A 380 -15.08 -1.35 -1.95
N GLU A 381 -15.22 -0.07 -1.66
CA GLU A 381 -16.49 0.56 -1.36
C GLU A 381 -16.73 1.76 -2.28
N VAL A 382 -17.98 1.92 -2.68
CA VAL A 382 -18.60 3.22 -2.99
C VAL A 382 -18.17 3.91 -4.29
N LEU A 383 -19.17 4.30 -5.08
CA LEU A 383 -19.30 5.64 -5.70
C LEU A 383 -20.78 5.89 -6.02
N ASN A 384 -21.57 6.39 -5.10
CA ASN A 384 -22.93 6.83 -5.42
C ASN A 384 -22.91 8.18 -6.16
N ASP A 385 -24.02 8.51 -6.81
CA ASP A 385 -24.17 9.70 -7.64
C ASP A 385 -24.26 11.02 -6.84
N THR A 386 -24.17 10.95 -5.50
CA THR A 386 -24.29 12.09 -4.57
C THR A 386 -22.99 12.44 -3.84
N GLU A 387 -21.93 11.66 -3.99
CA GLU A 387 -20.74 11.76 -3.13
C GLU A 387 -19.75 12.87 -3.46
N GLY A 388 -19.87 13.53 -4.62
CA GLY A 388 -19.09 14.74 -4.90
C GLY A 388 -18.49 14.77 -6.29
N ALA A 389 -17.49 15.63 -6.47
CA ALA A 389 -16.89 15.94 -7.77
C ALA A 389 -15.71 15.03 -8.14
N ILE A 390 -15.34 14.09 -7.27
CA ILE A 390 -14.23 13.15 -7.52
C ILE A 390 -14.46 12.29 -8.77
N TRP A 391 -15.72 11.98 -9.08
CA TRP A 391 -16.08 11.18 -10.24
C TRP A 391 -16.63 12.06 -11.36
N ASP A 392 -15.90 12.12 -12.48
CA ASP A 392 -16.33 12.81 -13.70
C ASP A 392 -17.32 11.93 -14.49
N ARG A 393 -18.57 11.90 -14.03
CA ARG A 393 -19.65 11.05 -14.58
C ARG A 393 -19.90 11.24 -16.08
N ALA A 394 -19.60 12.41 -16.62
CA ALA A 394 -19.80 12.67 -18.05
C ALA A 394 -18.79 11.90 -18.91
N ASN A 395 -17.56 11.75 -18.43
CA ASN A 395 -16.45 11.25 -19.23
C ASN A 395 -15.83 9.94 -18.71
N GLU A 396 -16.10 9.53 -17.48
CA GLU A 396 -15.43 8.39 -16.82
C GLU A 396 -16.38 7.31 -16.38
N THR A 397 -16.00 6.05 -16.58
CA THR A 397 -16.68 4.92 -15.97
C THR A 397 -15.85 4.29 -14.87
N PRO A 398 -16.33 4.26 -13.62
CA PRO A 398 -15.62 3.62 -12.52
C PRO A 398 -15.35 2.14 -12.81
N ILE A 399 -14.15 1.67 -12.45
CA ILE A 399 -13.75 0.28 -12.60
C ILE A 399 -13.09 -0.20 -11.31
N ALA A 400 -13.69 -1.21 -10.68
CA ALA A 400 -13.22 -1.76 -9.40
C ALA A 400 -11.81 -2.34 -9.52
N VAL A 401 -11.61 -3.21 -10.52
CA VAL A 401 -10.30 -3.76 -10.88
C VAL A 401 -10.07 -3.58 -12.37
N GLN A 402 -9.05 -2.82 -12.73
CA GLN A 402 -8.60 -2.64 -14.11
C GLN A 402 -7.22 -3.30 -14.29
N LEU A 403 -7.13 -4.17 -15.28
CA LEU A 403 -5.88 -4.74 -15.75
C LEU A 403 -5.53 -4.16 -17.12
N GLY A 404 -4.31 -3.66 -17.25
CA GLY A 404 -3.69 -3.34 -18.53
C GLY A 404 -3.36 -4.62 -19.29
N GLN A 405 -2.08 -4.87 -19.52
CA GLN A 405 -1.62 -6.00 -20.31
C GLN A 405 -0.71 -6.95 -19.56
N ASN A 406 -0.69 -8.22 -19.96
CA ASN A 406 0.25 -9.25 -19.48
C ASN A 406 0.31 -9.37 -17.95
N CYS A 407 -0.80 -9.12 -17.24
CA CYS A 407 -0.89 -9.45 -15.83
C CYS A 407 -1.12 -10.95 -15.68
N GLU A 408 -0.45 -11.59 -14.71
CA GLU A 408 -0.50 -13.04 -14.56
C GLU A 408 -0.56 -13.50 -13.10
N TYR A 409 -1.30 -14.56 -12.81
CA TYR A 409 -1.36 -15.16 -11.46
C TYR A 409 -1.74 -14.14 -10.38
N LEU A 410 -2.72 -13.28 -10.68
CA LEU A 410 -3.27 -12.32 -9.72
C LEU A 410 -4.51 -12.90 -9.06
N THR A 411 -4.61 -12.78 -7.74
CA THR A 411 -5.80 -13.14 -6.97
C THR A 411 -6.36 -11.93 -6.25
N PHE A 412 -7.66 -11.72 -6.41
CA PHE A 412 -8.43 -10.69 -5.74
C PHE A 412 -9.44 -11.36 -4.82
N GLU A 413 -9.35 -11.12 -3.52
CA GLU A 413 -10.32 -11.55 -2.50
C GLU A 413 -10.99 -10.31 -1.90
N LEU A 414 -12.00 -9.81 -2.60
CA LEU A 414 -12.56 -8.48 -2.37
C LEU A 414 -14.06 -8.56 -2.05
N GLY A 415 -14.44 -7.94 -0.93
CA GLY A 415 -15.81 -7.44 -0.77
C GLY A 415 -16.02 -6.24 -1.70
N VAL A 416 -17.09 -6.25 -2.48
CA VAL A 416 -17.45 -5.13 -3.36
C VAL A 416 -18.79 -4.57 -2.94
N GLU A 417 -18.75 -3.41 -2.30
CA GLU A 417 -19.91 -2.77 -1.69
C GLU A 417 -20.18 -1.44 -2.42
N PHE A 418 -21.42 -1.21 -2.87
CA PHE A 418 -21.88 0.08 -3.40
C PHE A 418 -21.16 0.62 -4.66
N TYR A 419 -20.86 -0.23 -5.66
CA TYR A 419 -20.08 0.17 -6.84
C TYR A 419 -20.91 0.50 -8.10
N ASN A 420 -20.61 1.64 -8.74
CA ASN A 420 -21.30 2.15 -9.94
C ASN A 420 -20.39 2.14 -11.17
N GLY A 421 -20.29 1.01 -11.86
CA GLY A 421 -19.46 0.88 -13.06
C GLY A 421 -19.17 -0.58 -13.42
N LEU A 422 -17.95 -0.85 -13.89
CA LEU A 422 -17.47 -2.20 -14.16
C LEU A 422 -16.88 -2.81 -12.88
N LEU A 423 -17.16 -4.09 -12.63
CA LEU A 423 -16.41 -4.83 -11.60
C LEU A 423 -15.00 -5.16 -12.10
N PHE A 424 -14.88 -5.41 -13.40
CA PHE A 424 -13.62 -5.83 -13.98
C PHE A 424 -13.47 -5.30 -15.40
N LEU A 425 -12.32 -4.70 -15.69
CA LEU A 425 -11.86 -4.41 -17.05
C LEU A 425 -10.52 -5.10 -17.25
N ALA A 426 -10.40 -5.93 -18.27
CA ALA A 426 -9.13 -6.50 -18.69
C ALA A 426 -8.83 -6.08 -20.13
N ASP A 427 -7.65 -5.51 -20.36
CA ASP A 427 -7.28 -5.10 -21.71
C ASP A 427 -6.77 -6.27 -22.54
N LYS A 428 -5.51 -6.71 -22.33
CA LYS A 428 -4.85 -7.65 -23.25
C LYS A 428 -3.98 -8.71 -22.56
N ASP A 429 -4.07 -9.95 -23.02
CA ASP A 429 -3.16 -11.04 -22.64
C ASP A 429 -3.00 -11.28 -21.12
N ASN A 430 -4.03 -10.99 -20.32
CA ASN A 430 -4.02 -11.24 -18.88
C ASN A 430 -4.36 -12.71 -18.58
N LYS A 431 -3.53 -13.44 -17.82
CA LYS A 431 -3.67 -14.90 -17.62
C LYS A 431 -3.79 -15.30 -16.16
N ASN A 432 -4.49 -16.40 -15.90
CA ASN A 432 -4.61 -16.99 -14.56
C ASN A 432 -5.08 -15.96 -13.51
N ILE A 433 -6.03 -15.11 -13.89
CA ILE A 433 -6.59 -14.11 -13.00
C ILE A 433 -7.73 -14.75 -12.21
N THR A 434 -7.68 -14.63 -10.90
CA THR A 434 -8.71 -15.14 -9.99
C THR A 434 -9.39 -13.99 -9.27
N ALA A 435 -10.71 -13.88 -9.43
CA ALA A 435 -11.54 -12.90 -8.75
C ALA A 435 -12.55 -13.58 -7.84
N ASN A 436 -12.35 -13.45 -6.54
CA ASN A 436 -13.25 -13.93 -5.49
C ASN A 436 -14.07 -12.74 -4.99
N PHE A 437 -15.16 -12.44 -5.70
CA PHE A 437 -16.13 -11.43 -5.29
C PHE A 437 -17.25 -12.12 -4.51
N GLY A 438 -17.26 -12.00 -3.18
CA GLY A 438 -18.21 -12.73 -2.33
C GLY A 438 -19.66 -12.32 -2.58
N PHE A 439 -20.03 -11.14 -2.10
CA PHE A 439 -21.37 -10.55 -2.25
C PHE A 439 -21.22 -9.17 -2.91
N VAL A 440 -21.93 -8.94 -4.01
CA VAL A 440 -21.92 -7.66 -4.72
C VAL A 440 -23.21 -6.92 -4.38
N TYR A 441 -23.12 -5.88 -3.55
CA TYR A 441 -24.24 -5.00 -3.25
C TYR A 441 -24.17 -3.77 -4.16
N SER A 442 -25.14 -3.60 -5.06
CA SER A 442 -25.24 -2.38 -5.87
C SER A 442 -26.58 -1.71 -5.59
N ILE A 443 -26.55 -0.45 -5.17
CA ILE A 443 -27.79 0.32 -4.98
C ILE A 443 -28.28 0.85 -6.33
N THR A 444 -27.38 1.32 -7.21
CA THR A 444 -27.76 2.12 -8.38
C THR A 444 -26.78 1.98 -9.53
N TYR A 445 -26.67 0.78 -10.09
CA TYR A 445 -25.87 0.53 -11.29
C TYR A 445 -26.28 1.48 -12.46
N MET A 446 -25.63 2.63 -12.62
CA MET A 446 -25.92 3.62 -13.66
C MET A 446 -25.60 3.11 -15.08
N ASN A 447 -26.18 3.72 -16.10
CA ASN A 447 -25.76 3.51 -17.49
C ASN A 447 -24.30 3.92 -17.67
N SER A 448 -23.63 3.34 -18.67
CA SER A 448 -22.27 3.69 -19.06
C SER A 448 -22.09 5.22 -19.07
N SER A 449 -21.37 5.69 -18.08
CA SER A 449 -20.70 6.99 -18.06
C SER A 449 -19.61 6.99 -19.14
N GLY A 450 -18.86 8.08 -19.32
CA GLY A 450 -17.95 8.18 -20.46
C GLY A 450 -16.86 7.10 -20.55
N ASN A 451 -16.10 7.14 -21.63
CA ASN A 451 -15.19 6.08 -22.06
C ASN A 451 -13.82 6.08 -21.34
N HIS A 452 -13.50 7.10 -20.54
CA HIS A 452 -12.22 7.20 -19.86
C HIS A 452 -12.12 6.21 -18.70
N THR A 453 -10.90 5.65 -18.55
CA THR A 453 -10.55 4.65 -17.53
C THR A 453 -9.47 5.18 -16.59
N ALA A 454 -8.98 4.35 -15.66
CA ALA A 454 -7.87 4.72 -14.76
C ALA A 454 -6.63 5.21 -15.52
N ARG A 455 -6.44 4.71 -16.76
CA ARG A 455 -5.27 4.98 -17.58
C ARG A 455 -5.27 6.34 -18.27
N TYR A 456 -6.43 6.99 -18.34
CA TYR A 456 -6.66 8.21 -19.11
C TYR A 456 -5.64 9.30 -18.81
N THR A 457 -5.46 9.67 -17.53
CA THR A 457 -4.61 10.81 -17.16
C THR A 457 -3.17 10.62 -17.64
N ILE A 458 -2.56 9.46 -17.36
CA ILE A 458 -1.18 9.16 -17.76
C ILE A 458 -1.09 9.05 -19.28
N ALA A 459 -2.07 8.41 -19.94
CA ALA A 459 -2.06 8.26 -21.39
C ALA A 459 -2.14 9.63 -22.11
N ASN A 460 -3.08 10.48 -21.69
CA ASN A 460 -3.26 11.80 -22.26
C ASN A 460 -2.06 12.73 -21.98
N LYS A 461 -1.53 12.73 -20.75
CA LYS A 461 -0.40 13.58 -20.36
C LYS A 461 0.87 13.27 -21.15
N TYR A 462 1.10 11.99 -21.44
CA TYR A 462 2.35 11.50 -22.06
C TYR A 462 2.16 10.99 -23.50
N SER A 463 1.03 11.31 -24.14
CA SER A 463 0.71 10.90 -25.51
C SER A 463 0.84 9.37 -25.74
N GLN A 464 0.46 8.58 -24.74
CA GLN A 464 0.47 7.12 -24.81
C GLN A 464 -0.90 6.60 -25.27
N THR A 465 -0.97 5.31 -25.62
CA THR A 465 -2.24 4.69 -26.00
C THR A 465 -3.18 4.62 -24.79
N GLU A 466 -4.39 5.14 -24.96
CA GLU A 466 -5.44 5.04 -23.94
C GLU A 466 -6.14 3.70 -24.02
N VAL A 467 -6.42 3.10 -22.85
CA VAL A 467 -7.40 2.02 -22.72
C VAL A 467 -8.77 2.64 -22.49
N THR A 468 -9.67 2.53 -23.48
CA THR A 468 -11.03 3.09 -23.41
C THR A 468 -12.07 1.99 -23.24
N ILE A 469 -13.19 2.30 -22.60
CA ILE A 469 -14.36 1.41 -22.61
C ILE A 469 -15.17 1.73 -23.88
N PRO A 470 -15.58 0.73 -24.69
CA PRO A 470 -16.45 0.99 -25.83
C PRO A 470 -17.73 1.70 -25.37
N ALA A 471 -18.13 2.78 -26.04
CA ALA A 471 -19.24 3.64 -25.61
C ALA A 471 -20.59 2.91 -25.46
N ALA A 472 -20.75 1.75 -26.09
CA ALA A 472 -21.95 0.90 -25.99
C ALA A 472 -21.84 -0.17 -24.88
N THR A 473 -20.70 -0.28 -24.20
CA THR A 473 -20.45 -1.34 -23.21
C THR A 473 -21.26 -1.07 -21.96
N ARG A 474 -22.21 -1.97 -21.69
CA ARG A 474 -23.08 -1.93 -20.50
C ARG A 474 -22.87 -3.19 -19.67
N ALA A 475 -21.62 -3.64 -19.65
CA ALA A 475 -21.19 -4.92 -19.11
C ALA A 475 -20.65 -4.79 -17.68
N ILE A 476 -20.76 -5.87 -16.90
CA ILE A 476 -20.14 -5.98 -15.57
C ILE A 476 -18.66 -6.34 -15.71
N PHE A 477 -18.36 -7.27 -16.62
CA PHE A 477 -17.02 -7.67 -17.01
C PHE A 477 -16.75 -7.21 -18.44
N SER A 478 -15.70 -6.42 -18.66
CA SER A 478 -15.34 -5.97 -20.01
C SER A 478 -13.95 -6.44 -20.39
N PHE A 479 -13.81 -6.85 -21.64
CA PHE A 479 -12.58 -7.29 -22.25
C PHE A 479 -12.36 -6.53 -23.55
N ASN A 480 -11.36 -5.64 -23.56
CA ASN A 480 -11.14 -4.74 -24.68
C ASN A 480 -10.40 -5.42 -25.84
N ASN A 481 -9.42 -6.26 -25.52
CA ASN A 481 -8.66 -7.05 -26.48
C ASN A 481 -8.78 -8.56 -26.16
N THR A 482 -8.00 -9.39 -26.85
CA THR A 482 -8.01 -10.86 -26.69
C THR A 482 -6.94 -11.35 -25.71
N GLY A 483 -6.99 -12.64 -25.40
CA GLY A 483 -5.96 -13.30 -24.60
C GLY A 483 -6.21 -13.20 -23.10
N ASN A 484 -7.35 -12.68 -22.66
CA ASN A 484 -7.67 -12.59 -21.24
C ASN A 484 -8.30 -13.91 -20.75
N ASP A 485 -7.87 -14.39 -19.58
CA ASP A 485 -8.41 -15.57 -18.88
C ASP A 485 -8.67 -15.23 -17.41
N ILE A 486 -9.95 -15.11 -17.06
CA ILE A 486 -10.42 -14.74 -15.73
C ILE A 486 -11.32 -15.85 -15.17
N THR A 487 -10.99 -16.31 -13.97
CA THR A 487 -11.82 -17.18 -13.14
C THR A 487 -12.48 -16.37 -12.03
N VAL A 488 -13.80 -16.44 -11.94
CA VAL A 488 -14.60 -15.83 -10.88
C VAL A 488 -15.15 -16.93 -9.97
N ASN A 489 -14.79 -16.91 -8.69
CA ASN A 489 -15.27 -17.92 -7.74
C ASN A 489 -16.38 -17.37 -6.84
N GLY A 490 -17.41 -18.19 -6.61
CA GLY A 490 -18.38 -17.99 -5.53
C GLY A 490 -19.27 -16.74 -5.66
N MET A 491 -19.24 -16.04 -6.80
CA MET A 491 -19.97 -14.79 -6.98
C MET A 491 -21.48 -14.98 -6.86
N ASN A 492 -22.08 -14.27 -5.90
CA ASN A 492 -23.52 -14.21 -5.73
C ASN A 492 -24.04 -12.86 -6.21
N MET A 493 -24.82 -12.90 -7.30
CA MET A 493 -25.53 -11.75 -7.84
C MET A 493 -26.99 -12.13 -8.01
N SER A 494 -27.81 -11.73 -7.04
CA SER A 494 -29.27 -11.88 -7.10
C SER A 494 -29.88 -10.58 -7.57
N ALA A 495 -30.66 -10.61 -8.66
CA ALA A 495 -31.44 -9.46 -9.10
C ALA A 495 -32.71 -9.27 -8.26
N SER A 496 -32.55 -9.13 -6.94
CA SER A 496 -33.64 -8.66 -6.09
C SER A 496 -33.85 -7.16 -6.33
N ALA A 497 -35.08 -6.66 -6.16
CA ALA A 497 -35.39 -5.24 -6.36
C ALA A 497 -34.42 -4.30 -5.60
N ASN A 498 -33.91 -4.75 -4.44
CA ASN A 498 -32.97 -4.00 -3.61
C ASN A 498 -31.51 -4.00 -4.11
N SER A 499 -31.12 -5.00 -4.92
CA SER A 499 -29.75 -5.15 -5.48
C SER A 499 -29.57 -4.37 -6.79
N PHE A 500 -30.64 -3.72 -7.23
CA PHE A 500 -30.67 -2.93 -8.44
C PHE A 500 -31.89 -1.99 -8.42
N ASN A 501 -31.88 -1.02 -7.50
CA ASN A 501 -32.92 0.00 -7.50
C ASN A 501 -32.72 0.86 -8.78
N ASN A 502 -33.81 1.15 -9.51
CA ASN A 502 -33.86 1.96 -10.76
C ASN A 502 -33.58 1.25 -12.11
N LEU A 503 -33.69 -0.07 -12.20
CA LEU A 503 -33.48 -0.80 -13.46
C LEU A 503 -34.56 -0.67 -14.54
N GLU A 504 -35.70 -0.05 -14.25
CA GLU A 504 -36.86 -0.08 -15.16
C GLU A 504 -36.59 0.58 -16.53
N LEU A 505 -35.44 1.24 -16.72
CA LEU A 505 -35.16 2.01 -17.92
C LEU A 505 -34.11 1.40 -18.88
N VAL A 506 -33.30 0.38 -18.49
CA VAL A 506 -32.12 0.07 -19.31
C VAL A 506 -31.45 -1.33 -19.15
N ASN A 507 -31.27 -2.08 -20.26
CA ASN A 507 -30.65 -3.44 -20.29
C ASN A 507 -29.15 -3.52 -19.96
N LYS A 508 -28.69 -4.32 -19.00
CA LYS A 508 -27.25 -4.56 -18.73
C LYS A 508 -26.80 -5.93 -19.22
N TYR A 509 -25.49 -6.11 -19.42
CA TYR A 509 -24.90 -7.37 -19.83
C TYR A 509 -23.94 -7.90 -18.76
N LEU A 510 -23.85 -9.22 -18.61
CA LEU A 510 -22.87 -9.82 -17.72
C LEU A 510 -21.45 -9.53 -18.20
N TYR A 511 -21.20 -9.67 -19.50
CA TYR A 511 -19.88 -9.44 -20.08
C TYR A 511 -19.97 -8.77 -21.46
N SER A 512 -18.87 -8.13 -21.84
CA SER A 512 -18.58 -7.68 -23.21
C SER A 512 -17.18 -8.17 -23.57
N ALA A 513 -17.05 -9.07 -24.55
CA ALA A 513 -15.76 -9.65 -24.89
C ALA A 513 -15.68 -10.12 -26.35
N LEU A 514 -14.46 -10.10 -26.88
CA LEU A 514 -14.07 -10.77 -28.12
C LEU A 514 -13.90 -12.28 -27.90
N SER A 515 -14.00 -13.08 -28.97
CA SER A 515 -13.96 -14.56 -28.93
C SER A 515 -12.64 -15.18 -28.46
N GLY A 516 -11.55 -14.40 -28.40
CA GLY A 516 -10.25 -14.82 -27.90
C GLY A 516 -10.07 -14.67 -26.38
N ASN A 517 -11.15 -14.43 -25.63
CA ASN A 517 -11.13 -14.28 -24.18
C ASN A 517 -11.85 -15.44 -23.50
N ARG A 518 -11.62 -15.60 -22.20
CA ARG A 518 -12.30 -16.55 -21.32
C ARG A 518 -12.68 -15.89 -20.00
N LEU A 519 -13.93 -16.10 -19.61
CA LEU A 519 -14.55 -15.76 -18.34
C LEU A 519 -15.20 -17.02 -17.79
N PHE A 520 -14.63 -17.55 -16.72
CA PHE A 520 -15.08 -18.80 -16.11
C PHE A 520 -15.68 -18.54 -14.73
N PHE A 521 -16.89 -19.04 -14.47
CA PHE A 521 -17.52 -18.97 -13.14
C PHE A 521 -17.47 -20.31 -12.42
N ASN A 522 -16.93 -20.35 -11.20
CA ASN A 522 -16.88 -21.54 -10.36
C ASN A 522 -17.69 -21.35 -9.08
N GLY A 523 -18.83 -22.04 -9.02
CA GLY A 523 -19.80 -21.87 -7.94
C GLY A 523 -20.57 -20.55 -8.04
N GLY A 524 -21.18 -20.17 -6.92
CA GLY A 524 -21.98 -18.95 -6.82
C GLY A 524 -23.37 -19.06 -7.46
N ASN A 525 -24.08 -17.94 -7.50
CA ASN A 525 -25.41 -17.85 -8.08
C ASN A 525 -25.57 -16.49 -8.78
N VAL A 526 -25.39 -16.47 -10.10
CA VAL A 526 -25.52 -15.25 -10.92
C VAL A 526 -26.83 -15.32 -11.66
N VAL A 527 -27.85 -14.68 -11.10
CA VAL A 527 -29.22 -14.73 -11.62
C VAL A 527 -29.39 -13.66 -12.69
N CYS A 528 -29.32 -14.06 -13.96
CA CYS A 528 -29.69 -13.19 -15.07
C CYS A 528 -31.22 -13.05 -15.14
N THR A 529 -31.71 -11.83 -15.29
CA THR A 529 -33.15 -11.51 -15.30
C THR A 529 -33.51 -10.59 -16.47
N ASN A 530 -34.62 -9.87 -16.39
CA ASN A 530 -34.95 -8.86 -17.38
C ASN A 530 -33.93 -7.70 -17.42
N TYR A 531 -33.12 -7.57 -16.39
CA TYR A 531 -32.27 -6.41 -16.19
C TYR A 531 -30.79 -6.69 -16.38
N LEU A 532 -30.35 -7.90 -16.01
CA LEU A 532 -29.03 -8.44 -16.31
C LEU A 532 -29.16 -9.51 -17.39
N LYS A 533 -28.66 -9.22 -18.58
CA LYS A 533 -28.67 -10.08 -19.76
C LYS A 533 -27.37 -10.85 -19.91
N VAL A 534 -27.47 -12.02 -20.54
CA VAL A 534 -26.34 -12.83 -20.97
C VAL A 534 -26.67 -13.41 -22.34
N THR A 535 -25.69 -13.49 -23.23
CA THR A 535 -25.88 -13.95 -24.60
C THR A 535 -25.68 -15.47 -24.68
N ARG A 536 -26.49 -16.16 -25.49
CA ARG A 536 -26.36 -17.60 -25.80
C ARG A 536 -25.36 -17.87 -26.94
N THR A 537 -24.46 -16.93 -27.18
CA THR A 537 -23.50 -16.95 -28.27
C THR A 537 -22.14 -16.80 -27.63
N ASN A 538 -21.27 -17.78 -27.90
CA ASN A 538 -19.87 -17.84 -27.49
C ASN A 538 -19.57 -18.55 -26.18
N LYS A 539 -19.75 -19.89 -26.16
CA LYS A 539 -19.29 -20.78 -25.07
C LYS A 539 -17.78 -20.72 -24.81
N ARG A 540 -16.95 -20.24 -25.74
CA ARG A 540 -15.50 -20.06 -25.51
C ARG A 540 -15.23 -18.91 -24.55
N VAL A 541 -16.06 -17.88 -24.62
CA VAL A 541 -15.94 -16.72 -23.75
C VAL A 541 -16.52 -17.00 -22.38
N LEU A 542 -17.73 -17.54 -22.29
CA LEU A 542 -18.40 -17.79 -21.01
C LEU A 542 -18.52 -19.29 -20.73
N ASP A 543 -17.91 -19.73 -19.63
CA ASP A 543 -18.08 -21.08 -19.10
C ASP A 543 -18.32 -21.04 -17.58
N PHE A 544 -18.91 -22.10 -17.03
CA PHE A 544 -19.23 -22.15 -15.61
C PHE A 544 -19.39 -23.57 -15.06
N THR A 545 -19.17 -23.74 -13.76
CA THR A 545 -19.51 -24.96 -13.02
C THR A 545 -20.23 -24.60 -11.73
N ARG A 546 -21.23 -25.41 -11.34
CA ARG A 546 -22.00 -25.22 -10.08
C ARG A 546 -22.60 -23.81 -9.89
N ASN A 547 -23.01 -23.15 -10.98
CA ASN A 547 -23.68 -21.84 -10.93
C ASN A 547 -25.13 -21.97 -11.42
N ASN A 548 -26.08 -21.96 -10.48
CA ASN A 548 -27.48 -22.22 -10.78
C ASN A 548 -28.09 -21.13 -11.68
N GLY A 549 -27.86 -19.86 -11.36
CA GLY A 549 -28.40 -18.74 -12.13
C GLY A 549 -27.95 -18.71 -13.60
N LEU A 550 -26.67 -18.94 -13.89
CA LEU A 550 -26.18 -19.01 -15.28
C LEU A 550 -26.72 -20.25 -16.00
N SER A 551 -26.76 -21.40 -15.30
CA SER A 551 -27.31 -22.64 -15.85
C SER A 551 -28.78 -22.47 -16.26
N ASP A 552 -29.54 -21.71 -15.47
CA ASP A 552 -30.95 -21.44 -15.74
C ASP A 552 -31.15 -20.36 -16.82
N ALA A 553 -30.30 -19.33 -16.86
CA ALA A 553 -30.39 -18.25 -17.82
C ALA A 553 -30.08 -18.71 -19.26
N LEU A 554 -29.11 -19.62 -19.37
CA LEU A 554 -28.60 -20.05 -20.66
C LEU A 554 -29.36 -21.27 -21.21
N LYS A 555 -30.12 -22.04 -20.42
CA LYS A 555 -30.80 -23.25 -20.92
C LYS A 555 -31.78 -22.98 -22.07
N PRO A 556 -31.98 -23.94 -22.99
CA PRO A 556 -32.92 -23.77 -24.10
C PRO A 556 -34.37 -23.55 -23.68
N GLY A 557 -34.79 -24.16 -22.57
CA GLY A 557 -36.15 -24.08 -22.03
C GLY A 557 -36.30 -24.86 -20.72
N VAL A 558 -37.51 -24.91 -20.17
CA VAL A 558 -37.81 -25.51 -18.85
C VAL A 558 -37.51 -27.02 -18.76
N ASP A 559 -37.60 -27.72 -19.89
CA ASP A 559 -37.37 -29.16 -20.03
C ASP A 559 -35.87 -29.54 -20.16
N TRP A 560 -34.96 -28.59 -19.96
CA TRP A 560 -33.53 -28.82 -20.10
C TRP A 560 -32.81 -28.63 -18.75
N TYR A 561 -31.69 -29.33 -18.55
CA TYR A 561 -30.80 -29.14 -17.42
C TYR A 561 -29.34 -29.16 -17.87
N TYR A 562 -28.49 -28.41 -17.16
CA TYR A 562 -27.08 -28.28 -17.47
C TYR A 562 -26.30 -29.52 -17.05
N VAL A 563 -25.38 -29.99 -17.91
CA VAL A 563 -24.55 -31.19 -17.65
C VAL A 563 -23.05 -30.93 -17.72
N GLY A 564 -22.62 -29.68 -17.92
CA GLY A 564 -21.19 -29.29 -17.92
C GLY A 564 -20.67 -28.86 -19.30
N GLY A 565 -19.63 -28.03 -19.35
CA GLY A 565 -18.94 -27.65 -20.60
C GLY A 565 -19.82 -26.97 -21.65
N GLY A 566 -20.85 -26.23 -21.21
CA GLY A 566 -21.82 -25.61 -22.11
C GLY A 566 -22.90 -26.55 -22.66
N LEU A 567 -22.96 -27.79 -22.18
CA LEU A 567 -23.93 -28.81 -22.59
C LEU A 567 -25.20 -28.78 -21.73
N TYR A 568 -26.33 -29.06 -22.38
CA TYR A 568 -27.65 -29.23 -21.78
C TYR A 568 -28.30 -30.51 -22.27
N GLU A 569 -28.94 -31.24 -21.37
CA GLU A 569 -29.68 -32.46 -21.70
C GLU A 569 -31.19 -32.26 -21.46
N GLN A 570 -31.99 -32.87 -22.32
CA GLN A 570 -33.43 -32.87 -22.21
C GLN A 570 -33.93 -33.81 -21.10
N LYS A 571 -34.79 -33.31 -20.21
CA LYS A 571 -35.36 -34.07 -19.08
C LYS A 571 -36.36 -35.10 -19.54
N SER A 572 -37.24 -34.72 -20.46
CA SER A 572 -38.35 -35.56 -20.93
C SER A 572 -38.04 -36.21 -22.28
N TRP A 573 -38.56 -37.42 -22.48
CA TRP A 573 -38.56 -38.06 -23.80
C TRP A 573 -39.63 -37.39 -24.70
N THR A 574 -39.24 -37.00 -25.91
CA THR A 574 -40.13 -36.37 -26.90
C THR A 574 -40.55 -37.39 -27.95
N THR A 575 -41.84 -37.48 -28.27
CA THR A 575 -42.35 -38.36 -29.33
C THR A 575 -42.64 -37.54 -30.59
N THR A 576 -42.08 -37.94 -31.73
CA THR A 576 -42.31 -37.29 -33.03
C THR A 576 -42.68 -38.32 -34.08
N ALA A 577 -43.77 -38.05 -34.80
CA ALA A 577 -44.24 -38.89 -35.90
C ALA A 577 -43.31 -38.83 -37.10
N LEU A 578 -43.21 -39.95 -37.83
CA LEU A 578 -42.50 -40.01 -39.10
C LEU A 578 -43.25 -39.18 -40.16
N ASP A 579 -42.52 -38.53 -41.05
CA ASP A 579 -43.11 -37.89 -42.23
C ASP A 579 -43.59 -38.92 -43.26
N ALA A 580 -44.13 -38.44 -44.38
CA ALA A 580 -44.65 -39.29 -45.46
C ALA A 580 -43.61 -40.23 -46.10
N TYR A 581 -42.32 -40.00 -45.82
CA TYR A 581 -41.19 -40.76 -46.33
C TYR A 581 -40.54 -41.66 -45.27
N GLY A 582 -41.11 -41.76 -44.06
CA GLY A 582 -40.55 -42.55 -42.97
C GLY A 582 -39.34 -41.89 -42.30
N VAL A 583 -39.25 -40.55 -42.33
CA VAL A 583 -38.13 -39.77 -41.81
C VAL A 583 -38.57 -38.91 -40.62
N VAL A 584 -37.69 -38.75 -39.63
CA VAL A 584 -37.80 -37.72 -38.59
C VAL A 584 -36.57 -36.83 -38.61
N TRP A 585 -36.82 -35.53 -38.51
CA TRP A 585 -35.80 -34.50 -38.39
C TRP A 585 -35.79 -33.96 -36.95
N VAL A 586 -34.67 -34.10 -36.26
CA VAL A 586 -34.45 -33.56 -34.92
C VAL A 586 -33.53 -32.35 -35.02
N ALA A 587 -34.07 -31.17 -34.69
CA ALA A 587 -33.32 -29.92 -34.69
C ALA A 587 -32.90 -29.50 -33.28
N SER A 588 -31.75 -28.84 -33.16
CA SER A 588 -31.38 -28.16 -31.92
C SER A 588 -32.20 -26.88 -31.71
N PRO A 589 -32.40 -26.44 -30.45
CA PRO A 589 -32.95 -25.12 -30.16
C PRO A 589 -32.05 -23.98 -30.68
N SER A 590 -32.62 -22.80 -30.89
CA SER A 590 -31.87 -21.60 -31.29
C SER A 590 -30.78 -21.25 -30.27
N GLY A 591 -29.56 -20.98 -30.76
CA GLY A 591 -28.38 -20.72 -29.93
C GLY A 591 -27.59 -21.98 -29.56
N PHE A 592 -27.98 -23.16 -30.06
CA PHE A 592 -27.33 -24.43 -29.74
C PHE A 592 -26.99 -25.27 -30.97
N ASN A 593 -25.91 -26.03 -30.87
CA ASN A 593 -25.62 -27.18 -31.72
C ASN A 593 -26.18 -28.45 -31.09
N LEU A 594 -26.57 -29.42 -31.92
CA LEU A 594 -26.97 -30.75 -31.51
C LEU A 594 -25.71 -31.60 -31.27
N HIS A 595 -25.48 -32.00 -30.02
CA HIS A 595 -24.29 -32.77 -29.62
C HIS A 595 -24.55 -34.27 -29.65
N LYS A 596 -25.70 -34.70 -29.13
CA LYS A 596 -26.12 -36.10 -29.05
C LYS A 596 -27.65 -36.17 -29.19
N CYS A 597 -28.14 -37.24 -29.80
CA CYS A 597 -29.56 -37.57 -29.78
C CYS A 597 -29.73 -39.08 -29.58
N GLU A 598 -30.39 -39.46 -28.49
CA GLU A 598 -30.80 -40.84 -28.23
C GLU A 598 -32.23 -41.01 -28.72
N ALA A 599 -32.49 -42.02 -29.55
CA ALA A 599 -33.81 -42.25 -30.13
C ALA A 599 -34.17 -43.74 -30.17
N TYR A 600 -35.46 -44.04 -30.01
CA TYR A 600 -36.04 -45.38 -30.12
C TYR A 600 -37.30 -45.34 -31.00
N SER A 601 -37.55 -46.40 -31.78
CA SER A 601 -38.78 -46.51 -32.56
C SER A 601 -39.95 -46.93 -31.67
N VAL A 602 -41.13 -46.32 -31.86
CA VAL A 602 -42.36 -46.62 -31.11
C VAL A 602 -43.57 -46.69 -32.05
N GLY A 603 -44.53 -47.58 -31.76
CA GLY A 603 -45.76 -47.73 -32.55
C GLY A 603 -46.60 -48.94 -32.11
N ALA A 604 -47.89 -48.97 -32.48
CA ALA A 604 -48.81 -50.03 -32.06
C ALA A 604 -48.55 -51.36 -32.80
N GLY A 605 -48.39 -52.47 -32.06
CA GLY A 605 -48.67 -53.82 -32.54
C GLY A 605 -47.57 -54.66 -33.22
N GLY A 606 -46.26 -54.40 -33.03
CA GLY A 606 -45.23 -55.30 -33.60
C GLY A 606 -43.82 -55.12 -33.04
N LEU A 607 -42.96 -56.14 -33.23
CA LEU A 607 -41.57 -56.25 -32.76
C LEU A 607 -40.76 -54.94 -32.96
N PRO A 608 -39.75 -54.67 -32.10
CA PRO A 608 -38.86 -53.52 -32.25
C PRO A 608 -38.26 -53.51 -33.66
N GLN A 609 -38.48 -52.44 -34.43
CA GLN A 609 -37.74 -52.23 -35.68
C GLN A 609 -36.52 -51.38 -35.38
N GLY A 610 -35.35 -51.81 -35.86
CA GLY A 610 -34.12 -51.04 -35.74
C GLY A 610 -34.29 -49.66 -36.39
N LEU A 611 -33.87 -48.62 -35.68
CA LEU A 611 -33.67 -47.30 -36.28
C LEU A 611 -32.55 -47.40 -37.31
N GLY A 612 -32.84 -46.97 -38.54
CA GLY A 612 -31.90 -46.96 -39.65
C GLY A 612 -30.93 -45.78 -39.61
N LEU A 613 -30.05 -45.76 -40.61
CA LEU A 613 -28.89 -44.87 -40.77
C LEU A 613 -29.13 -43.43 -40.28
N LEU A 614 -28.33 -43.01 -39.31
CA LEU A 614 -28.23 -41.63 -38.84
C LEU A 614 -27.50 -40.79 -39.90
N GLU A 615 -28.17 -39.77 -40.43
CA GLU A 615 -27.51 -38.72 -41.21
C GLU A 615 -27.41 -37.48 -40.31
N VAL A 616 -26.27 -36.77 -40.35
CA VAL A 616 -26.05 -35.52 -39.60
C VAL A 616 -25.80 -34.40 -40.60
N PRO A 617 -26.85 -33.79 -41.18
CA PRO A 617 -26.68 -32.84 -42.29
C PRO A 617 -26.09 -31.50 -41.87
N SER A 618 -26.18 -31.16 -40.58
CA SER A 618 -25.54 -29.96 -40.02
C SER A 618 -25.28 -30.14 -38.52
N THR A 619 -24.56 -29.19 -37.92
CA THR A 619 -24.37 -29.15 -36.46
C THR A 619 -25.64 -28.88 -35.68
N THR A 620 -26.76 -28.57 -36.34
CA THR A 620 -28.05 -28.22 -35.71
C THR A 620 -29.17 -29.19 -36.07
N LEU A 621 -28.91 -30.22 -36.89
CA LEU A 621 -29.94 -31.09 -37.44
C LEU A 621 -29.45 -32.53 -37.57
N MET A 622 -30.22 -33.48 -37.04
CA MET A 622 -30.05 -34.93 -37.23
C MET A 622 -31.28 -35.52 -37.90
N LYS A 623 -31.06 -36.54 -38.73
CA LYS A 623 -32.11 -37.26 -39.45
C LYS A 623 -32.12 -38.73 -39.06
N PHE A 624 -33.31 -39.24 -38.74
CA PHE A 624 -33.57 -40.64 -38.46
C PHE A 624 -34.50 -41.22 -39.51
N ILE A 625 -34.22 -42.44 -39.97
CA ILE A 625 -35.02 -43.13 -40.98
C ILE A 625 -35.47 -44.47 -40.42
N LEU A 626 -36.77 -44.79 -40.55
CA LEU A 626 -37.26 -46.15 -40.34
C LEU A 626 -37.36 -46.90 -41.69
N PRO A 627 -36.55 -47.95 -41.93
CA PRO A 627 -36.62 -48.74 -43.15
C PRO A 627 -38.03 -49.36 -43.30
N GLY A 628 -38.71 -49.08 -44.41
CA GLY A 628 -40.06 -49.60 -44.70
C GLY A 628 -41.20 -48.58 -44.62
N GLY A 629 -40.93 -47.30 -44.30
CA GLY A 629 -41.84 -46.17 -44.59
C GLY A 629 -43.18 -46.18 -43.85
N ASN A 630 -43.28 -46.83 -42.69
CA ASN A 630 -44.55 -46.92 -41.97
C ASN A 630 -44.89 -45.62 -41.24
N THR A 631 -45.75 -44.79 -41.84
CA THR A 631 -46.23 -43.50 -41.31
C THR A 631 -47.08 -43.62 -40.02
N THR A 632 -47.45 -44.84 -39.60
CA THR A 632 -48.16 -45.08 -38.33
C THR A 632 -47.22 -45.22 -37.12
N ARG A 633 -45.90 -45.09 -37.34
CA ARG A 633 -44.87 -45.16 -36.30
C ARG A 633 -44.31 -43.78 -35.97
N SER A 634 -43.70 -43.68 -34.80
CA SER A 634 -43.01 -42.49 -34.31
C SER A 634 -41.63 -42.87 -33.78
N ILE A 635 -40.79 -41.88 -33.53
CA ILE A 635 -39.63 -42.06 -32.66
C ILE A 635 -39.89 -41.40 -31.32
N VAL A 636 -39.32 -41.95 -30.26
CA VAL A 636 -39.18 -41.29 -28.97
C VAL A 636 -37.71 -40.95 -28.78
N TYR A 637 -37.39 -39.70 -28.48
CA TYR A 637 -35.99 -39.24 -28.41
C TYR A 637 -35.71 -38.28 -27.26
N LYS A 638 -34.41 -38.16 -26.94
CA LYS A 638 -33.82 -37.16 -26.06
C LYS A 638 -32.57 -36.59 -26.69
N SER A 639 -32.36 -35.29 -26.54
CA SER A 639 -31.20 -34.61 -27.09
C SER A 639 -30.30 -34.03 -26.01
N THR A 640 -28.99 -34.05 -26.29
CA THR A 640 -28.00 -33.21 -25.63
C THR A 640 -27.59 -32.14 -26.64
N VAL A 641 -27.61 -30.90 -26.21
CA VAL A 641 -27.30 -29.72 -27.03
C VAL A 641 -26.19 -28.92 -26.39
N GLU A 642 -25.41 -28.22 -27.21
CA GLU A 642 -24.25 -27.44 -26.77
C GLU A 642 -24.42 -25.99 -27.20
N LEU A 643 -24.14 -25.04 -26.31
CA LEU A 643 -24.11 -23.61 -26.66
C LEU A 643 -23.20 -23.34 -27.86
N ILE A 644 -23.64 -22.48 -28.78
CA ILE A 644 -22.86 -22.10 -29.95
C ILE A 644 -21.64 -21.25 -29.55
N ASN A 645 -20.53 -21.43 -30.28
CA ASN A 645 -19.31 -20.60 -30.19
C ASN A 645 -19.49 -19.23 -30.85
#